data_AF-A0A7C1QHQ2-F1
#
_entry.id   AF-A0A7C1QHQ2-F1
#
_cell.length_a   1.000
_cell.length_b   1.000
_cell.length_c   1.000
_cell.angle_alpha   90.00
_cell.angle_beta   90.00
_cell.angle_gamma   90.00
#
_symmetry.space_group_name_H-M   'P 1'
#
loop_
_entity.id
_entity.type
_entity.pdbx_description
1 polymer ?
#
loop_
_entity_poly.entity_id
_entity_poly.type
_entity_poly.pdbx_seq_one_letter_code
_entity_poly.pdbx_strand_id
1 'polypeptide(L)'
;MRKNKVALIKYRKKLNSVKKAIDLADVFKDFSGNETVFLKPNIVYWSKVQDYPKYGVVTTSRVIEDTIIYLKEMGISDIILGEGIVTSNPRDYELAHHAFETLGYNRFKKKYRIKVINIFERPFEKVDLGDNIELNFNTDALYCDKIISLPVLKTHSQVKVTLSLKNLKGFIDIPSRKKSHTEDNENDLEFYLAHLPKKLPPVVSIIDGIYSNERGPGYDGVMRRSNILIASSDMLSADKVGAEILGYNSADISYLVQYAKENNRPTDLSDVEVVGKSIASLRDPHEYQFSYTKDGLFPTAFVKQGIKGITYRQYDNTTCTYCSIITSLIPVAITYAWEGKPWDDIEVIMGKRMNPTPGKKKTILLGQCMVNKHRNNPDINEVIPIRGCPIKPYNITKGFHQAGIDIHPEFFENLENLPRFFGLPYKHRFTEFQESFFNDEIEDETVPPIDEIVVSQYFIDNKNGLDNLPMKQAKFEVRFFGLVGEKSANAIKNIIIEGPKGYEFKMKSQIFNPIDGNGFIVDNYNRQMVRYLAYDRNGFIKDGEYKITVDYWNGETRYKSRTLHTNNNILNNYLAVRDKIKYFSEETVNNLEDSRIFVNTKWTTLNQLGGNDAFYANYVSVERKPYVNLHDLTHFNNIYTNSLLMPSYGLNKGSAYVNTRWRPLKPKTEYTWLVETCDSNKCNKINMTIHQPLQFFKTK
;
A
#
# COMPACT_ATOMS: atom_id res chain seq x y z
N MET A 1 30.32 -28.30 -19.63
CA MET A 1 30.48 -27.01 -18.91
C MET A 1 30.20 -27.24 -17.44
N ARG A 2 30.97 -26.60 -16.54
CA ARG A 2 30.70 -26.62 -15.09
C ARG A 2 29.42 -25.80 -14.83
N LYS A 3 28.42 -26.38 -14.18
CA LYS A 3 27.17 -25.68 -13.86
C LYS A 3 27.38 -24.68 -12.72
N ASN A 4 26.62 -23.58 -12.74
CA ASN A 4 26.58 -22.61 -11.66
C ASN A 4 25.62 -23.10 -10.58
N LYS A 5 26.12 -23.22 -9.34
CA LYS A 5 25.31 -23.65 -8.20
C LYS A 5 24.40 -22.52 -7.73
N VAL A 6 23.14 -22.83 -7.49
CA VAL A 6 22.17 -21.93 -6.87
C VAL A 6 21.54 -22.64 -5.69
N ALA A 7 21.79 -22.14 -4.49
CA ALA A 7 21.15 -22.64 -3.29
C ALA A 7 19.75 -22.09 -3.20
N LEU A 8 18.77 -22.98 -3.10
CA LEU A 8 17.37 -22.65 -2.87
C LEU A 8 16.94 -23.30 -1.55
N ILE A 9 16.70 -22.51 -0.52
CA ILE A 9 16.36 -23.03 0.81
C ILE A 9 15.20 -22.27 1.46
N LYS A 10 14.64 -22.84 2.53
CA LYS A 10 13.73 -22.12 3.41
C LYS A 10 14.52 -21.40 4.51
N TYR A 11 14.22 -20.13 4.74
CA TYR A 11 14.65 -19.42 5.95
C TYR A 11 13.93 -20.01 7.17
N ARG A 12 14.69 -20.37 8.20
CA ARG A 12 14.14 -20.98 9.43
C ARG A 12 14.70 -20.37 10.70
N LYS A 13 16.01 -20.13 10.71
CA LYS A 13 16.75 -19.66 11.89
C LYS A 13 17.78 -18.60 11.48
N LYS A 14 17.89 -17.56 12.32
CA LYS A 14 18.92 -16.52 12.26
C LYS A 14 20.31 -17.18 12.17
N LEU A 15 21.22 -16.58 11.39
CA LEU A 15 22.57 -17.03 11.03
C LEU A 15 22.61 -18.31 10.20
N ASN A 16 22.08 -19.40 10.74
CA ASN A 16 22.23 -20.73 10.15
C ASN A 16 21.63 -20.84 8.75
N SER A 17 20.53 -20.13 8.47
CA SER A 17 19.89 -20.21 7.15
C SER A 17 20.74 -19.52 6.08
N VAL A 18 21.21 -18.30 6.35
CA VAL A 18 22.02 -17.53 5.39
C VAL A 18 23.36 -18.22 5.15
N LYS A 19 24.06 -18.62 6.21
CA LYS A 19 25.32 -19.38 6.12
C LYS A 19 25.15 -20.66 5.30
N LYS A 20 24.10 -21.44 5.58
CA LYS A 20 23.78 -22.64 4.80
C LYS A 20 23.54 -22.35 3.32
N ALA A 21 22.84 -21.27 2.98
CA ALA A 21 22.61 -20.91 1.57
C ALA A 21 23.93 -20.56 0.87
N ILE A 22 24.80 -19.80 1.54
CA ILE A 22 26.11 -19.38 1.04
C ILE A 22 27.03 -20.59 0.84
N ASP A 23 27.10 -21.49 1.83
CA ASP A 23 27.93 -22.70 1.80
C ASP A 23 27.48 -23.67 0.70
N LEU A 24 26.17 -23.93 0.59
CA LEU A 24 25.64 -24.88 -0.40
C LEU A 24 25.96 -24.48 -1.84
N ALA A 25 25.94 -23.17 -2.13
CA ALA A 25 26.21 -22.64 -3.46
C ALA A 25 27.64 -22.16 -3.67
N ASP A 26 28.55 -22.41 -2.71
CA ASP A 26 29.95 -21.98 -2.76
C ASP A 26 30.07 -20.47 -3.05
N VAL A 27 29.17 -19.63 -2.51
CA VAL A 27 29.00 -18.23 -2.93
C VAL A 27 30.26 -17.40 -2.68
N PHE A 28 30.96 -17.67 -1.58
CA PHE A 28 32.18 -16.95 -1.19
C PHE A 28 33.47 -17.72 -1.50
N LYS A 29 33.44 -18.75 -2.34
CA LYS A 29 34.62 -19.58 -2.64
C LYS A 29 35.82 -18.80 -3.21
N ASP A 30 35.55 -17.68 -3.90
CA ASP A 30 36.56 -16.86 -4.57
C ASP A 30 36.93 -15.60 -3.75
N PHE A 31 36.65 -15.61 -2.45
CA PHE A 31 37.04 -14.57 -1.51
C PHE A 31 38.36 -14.99 -0.83
N SER A 32 39.35 -14.12 -0.89
CA SER A 32 40.70 -14.28 -0.35
C SER A 32 40.84 -13.78 1.09
N GLY A 33 39.88 -12.98 1.58
CA GLY A 33 39.83 -12.43 2.93
C GLY A 33 40.34 -10.99 3.05
N ASN A 34 41.00 -10.47 2.01
CA ASN A 34 41.59 -9.12 1.98
C ASN A 34 40.77 -8.11 1.17
N GLU A 35 39.61 -8.51 0.64
CA GLU A 35 38.77 -7.67 -0.20
C GLU A 35 38.04 -6.55 0.56
N THR A 36 37.87 -5.41 -0.11
CA THR A 36 36.79 -4.46 0.19
C THR A 36 35.48 -4.98 -0.40
N VAL A 37 34.53 -5.35 0.48
CA VAL A 37 33.25 -5.96 0.09
C VAL A 37 32.09 -4.95 0.23
N PHE A 38 31.38 -4.70 -0.85
CA PHE A 38 30.18 -3.86 -0.86
C PHE A 38 28.90 -4.69 -0.73
N LEU A 39 28.13 -4.48 0.33
CA LEU A 39 26.78 -5.01 0.53
C LEU A 39 25.75 -4.04 -0.03
N LYS A 40 25.02 -4.48 -1.07
CA LYS A 40 23.94 -3.71 -1.71
C LYS A 40 22.58 -4.30 -1.34
N PRO A 41 21.92 -3.81 -0.26
CA PRO A 41 20.53 -4.16 0.03
C PRO A 41 19.60 -3.59 -1.03
N ASN A 42 18.30 -3.66 -0.78
CA ASN A 42 17.28 -3.02 -1.56
C ASN A 42 16.33 -2.33 -0.57
N ILE A 43 16.22 -0.99 -0.64
CA ILE A 43 15.17 -0.24 0.09
C ILE A 43 14.09 0.25 -0.88
N VAL A 44 14.48 0.68 -2.09
CA VAL A 44 13.63 1.31 -3.11
C VAL A 44 12.93 2.56 -2.61
N TYR A 45 11.90 2.43 -1.77
CA TYR A 45 11.13 3.51 -1.19
C TYR A 45 11.27 3.50 0.33
N TRP A 46 11.18 4.68 0.94
CA TRP A 46 11.12 4.81 2.39
C TRP A 46 10.12 5.91 2.77
N SER A 47 9.42 5.71 3.90
CA SER A 47 8.62 6.74 4.54
C SER A 47 8.97 6.85 6.01
N LYS A 48 8.93 8.09 6.52
CA LYS A 48 9.11 8.42 7.94
C LYS A 48 7.83 8.23 8.75
N VAL A 49 6.70 8.00 8.08
CA VAL A 49 5.41 7.74 8.74
C VAL A 49 5.45 6.34 9.36
N GLN A 50 4.83 6.21 10.54
CA GLN A 50 4.64 4.93 11.22
C GLN A 50 3.86 3.93 10.35
N ASP A 51 4.03 2.63 10.60
CA ASP A 51 3.33 1.54 9.89
C ASP A 51 3.67 1.42 8.39
N TYR A 52 4.90 1.81 7.99
CA TYR A 52 5.41 1.57 6.65
C TYR A 52 5.56 0.06 6.36
N PRO A 53 4.89 -0.53 5.34
CA PRO A 53 5.01 -1.95 5.01
C PRO A 53 6.34 -2.25 4.31
N LYS A 54 7.40 -2.48 5.11
CA LYS A 54 8.75 -2.84 4.65
C LYS A 54 8.81 -4.22 4.01
N TYR A 55 7.89 -5.11 4.37
CA TYR A 55 7.78 -6.50 3.94
C TYR A 55 7.81 -6.60 2.41
N GLY A 56 8.72 -7.39 1.84
CA GLY A 56 8.79 -7.60 0.39
C GLY A 56 9.19 -6.36 -0.43
N VAL A 57 9.39 -5.21 0.23
CA VAL A 57 9.82 -3.95 -0.38
C VAL A 57 11.28 -3.66 -0.04
N VAL A 58 11.67 -3.95 1.21
CA VAL A 58 12.99 -3.71 1.79
C VAL A 58 13.67 -5.04 2.15
N THR A 59 14.97 -5.15 1.91
CA THR A 59 15.78 -6.29 2.37
C THR A 59 15.74 -6.35 3.89
N THR A 60 15.46 -7.52 4.46
CA THR A 60 15.45 -7.70 5.91
C THR A 60 16.85 -7.47 6.46
N SER A 61 16.92 -6.69 7.53
CA SER A 61 18.17 -6.47 8.27
C SER A 61 18.73 -7.74 8.86
N ARG A 62 17.88 -8.76 9.05
CA ARG A 62 18.29 -10.12 9.38
C ARG A 62 19.26 -10.72 8.35
N VAL A 63 18.92 -10.71 7.07
CA VAL A 63 19.79 -11.25 6.01
C VAL A 63 21.07 -10.44 5.90
N ILE A 64 20.99 -9.12 6.07
CA ILE A 64 22.15 -8.22 6.05
C ILE A 64 23.10 -8.52 7.21
N GLU A 65 22.59 -8.60 8.45
CA GLU A 65 23.40 -8.89 9.64
C GLU A 65 24.08 -10.27 9.55
N ASP A 66 23.33 -11.30 9.15
CA ASP A 66 23.85 -12.66 9.04
C ASP A 66 24.97 -12.73 7.98
N THR A 67 24.84 -11.96 6.89
CA THR A 67 25.90 -11.83 5.87
C THR A 67 27.13 -11.13 6.42
N ILE A 68 26.96 -10.03 7.15
CA ILE A 68 28.07 -9.29 7.79
C ILE A 68 28.83 -10.20 8.76
N ILE A 69 28.11 -10.94 9.61
CA ILE A 69 28.72 -11.86 10.59
C ILE A 69 29.54 -12.92 9.85
N TYR A 70 28.99 -13.52 8.79
CA TYR A 70 29.70 -14.58 8.09
C TYR A 70 30.96 -14.08 7.35
N LEU A 71 30.92 -12.88 6.76
CA LEU A 71 32.11 -12.24 6.18
C LEU A 71 33.19 -11.98 7.24
N LYS A 72 32.80 -11.52 8.44
CA LYS A 72 33.74 -11.30 9.55
C LYS A 72 34.34 -12.62 10.05
N GLU A 73 33.57 -13.71 10.09
CA GLU A 73 34.09 -15.06 10.41
C GLU A 73 35.14 -15.54 9.40
N MET A 74 35.03 -15.10 8.13
CA MET A 74 36.02 -15.37 7.07
C MET A 74 37.24 -14.43 7.12
N GLY A 75 37.30 -13.50 8.06
CA GLY A 75 38.42 -12.54 8.19
C GLY A 75 38.25 -11.25 7.38
N ILE A 76 37.15 -11.07 6.64
CA ILE A 76 36.93 -9.88 5.82
C ILE A 76 36.60 -8.69 6.73
N SER A 77 37.47 -7.68 6.71
CA SER A 77 37.37 -6.55 7.63
C SER A 77 36.77 -5.29 7.00
N ASP A 78 37.06 -5.00 5.73
CA ASP A 78 36.57 -3.80 5.03
C ASP A 78 35.24 -4.07 4.32
N ILE A 79 34.14 -3.78 5.03
CA ILE A 79 32.78 -3.98 4.53
C ILE A 79 32.08 -2.63 4.42
N ILE A 80 31.46 -2.39 3.27
CA ILE A 80 30.65 -1.20 2.97
C ILE A 80 29.20 -1.65 2.83
N LEU A 81 28.29 -1.15 3.66
CA LEU A 81 26.84 -1.30 3.49
C LEU A 81 26.26 -0.01 2.92
N GLY A 82 25.72 -0.04 1.69
CA GLY A 82 25.27 1.20 1.03
C GLY A 82 24.04 1.06 0.15
N GLU A 83 23.18 2.08 0.17
CA GLU A 83 21.93 2.13 -0.61
C GLU A 83 21.65 3.54 -1.17
N GLY A 84 20.97 3.57 -2.32
CA GLY A 84 20.53 4.79 -3.01
C GLY A 84 19.01 4.81 -3.15
N ILE A 85 18.33 5.18 -2.06
CA ILE A 85 16.86 5.20 -1.93
C ILE A 85 16.24 6.11 -3.00
N VAL A 86 15.11 5.71 -3.60
CA VAL A 86 14.38 6.57 -4.54
C VAL A 86 13.93 7.83 -3.81
N THR A 87 14.47 8.97 -4.24
CA THR A 87 14.09 10.29 -3.78
C THR A 87 14.03 11.26 -4.96
N SER A 88 13.07 12.19 -4.94
CA SER A 88 13.02 13.31 -5.89
C SER A 88 14.06 14.40 -5.59
N ASN A 89 14.59 14.41 -4.36
CA ASN A 89 15.63 15.34 -3.93
C ASN A 89 16.86 14.55 -3.45
N PRO A 90 17.96 14.49 -4.24
CA PRO A 90 19.17 13.75 -3.84
C PRO A 90 19.86 14.33 -2.59
N ARG A 91 19.50 15.56 -2.18
CA ARG A 91 20.00 16.21 -0.96
C ARG A 91 19.12 15.97 0.27
N ASP A 92 18.10 15.11 0.18
CA ASP A 92 17.29 14.69 1.33
C ASP A 92 18.01 13.59 2.11
N TYR A 93 19.01 14.00 2.89
CA TYR A 93 19.82 13.09 3.71
C TYR A 93 19.05 12.56 4.92
N GLU A 94 18.05 13.31 5.40
CA GLU A 94 17.21 12.91 6.53
C GLU A 94 16.40 11.65 6.24
N LEU A 95 15.92 11.47 4.99
CA LEU A 95 15.20 10.27 4.61
C LEU A 95 16.08 9.01 4.73
N ALA A 96 17.31 9.08 4.22
CA ALA A 96 18.26 7.98 4.29
C ALA A 96 18.74 7.71 5.72
N HIS A 97 19.04 8.77 6.47
CA HIS A 97 19.41 8.68 7.88
C HIS A 97 18.32 7.97 8.70
N HIS A 98 17.06 8.40 8.55
CA HIS A 98 15.92 7.77 9.22
C HIS A 98 15.76 6.30 8.82
N ALA A 99 15.93 5.96 7.54
CA ALA A 99 15.86 4.58 7.08
C ALA A 99 16.95 3.72 7.73
N PHE A 100 18.20 4.18 7.72
CA PHE A 100 19.34 3.45 8.24
C PHE A 100 19.29 3.29 9.77
N GLU A 101 18.75 4.26 10.49
CA GLU A 101 18.51 4.13 11.92
C GLU A 101 17.41 3.08 12.18
N THR A 102 16.26 3.20 11.52
CA THR A 102 15.11 2.31 11.73
C THR A 102 15.43 0.86 11.37
N LEU A 103 16.23 0.64 10.31
CA LEU A 103 16.66 -0.69 9.85
C LEU A 103 17.87 -1.24 10.64
N GLY A 104 18.38 -0.51 11.63
CA GLY A 104 19.51 -0.96 12.46
C GLY A 104 20.88 -0.93 11.75
N TYR A 105 21.02 -0.24 10.62
CA TYR A 105 22.30 -0.15 9.89
C TYR A 105 23.34 0.61 10.69
N ASN A 106 22.97 1.70 11.36
CA ASN A 106 23.87 2.45 12.23
C ASN A 106 24.34 1.64 13.45
N ARG A 107 23.52 0.70 13.92
CA ARG A 107 23.94 -0.28 14.91
C ARG A 107 24.95 -1.26 14.32
N PHE A 108 24.74 -1.77 13.11
CA PHE A 108 25.73 -2.62 12.43
C PHE A 108 27.07 -1.91 12.25
N LYS A 109 27.05 -0.62 11.87
CA LYS A 109 28.24 0.25 11.81
C LYS A 109 29.05 0.20 13.11
N LYS A 110 28.38 0.40 14.26
CA LYS A 110 29.02 0.39 15.59
C LYS A 110 29.48 -1.01 16.01
N LYS A 111 28.59 -2.00 15.91
CA LYS A 111 28.78 -3.38 16.40
C LYS A 111 29.84 -4.14 15.62
N TYR A 112 29.83 -4.04 14.29
CA TYR A 112 30.72 -4.79 13.40
C TYR A 112 31.86 -3.96 12.82
N ARG A 113 31.92 -2.65 13.17
CA ARG A 113 32.93 -1.71 12.67
C ARG A 113 33.00 -1.72 11.13
N ILE A 114 31.83 -1.59 10.50
CA ILE A 114 31.69 -1.51 9.03
C ILE A 114 31.40 -0.07 8.60
N LYS A 115 31.55 0.24 7.31
CA LYS A 115 31.12 1.52 6.73
C LYS A 115 29.64 1.41 6.36
N VAL A 116 28.85 2.44 6.67
CA VAL A 116 27.46 2.58 6.21
C VAL A 116 27.35 3.89 5.45
N ILE A 117 26.90 3.84 4.19
CA ILE A 117 26.89 5.00 3.30
C ILE A 117 25.54 5.18 2.60
N ASN A 118 25.11 6.44 2.50
CA ASN A 118 24.07 6.84 1.54
C ASN A 118 24.75 7.09 0.20
N ILE A 119 24.33 6.39 -0.85
CA ILE A 119 24.96 6.49 -2.18
C ILE A 119 24.94 7.94 -2.72
N PHE A 120 23.91 8.74 -2.41
CA PHE A 120 23.82 10.11 -2.91
C PHE A 120 24.70 11.13 -2.18
N GLU A 121 25.34 10.74 -1.07
CA GLU A 121 26.34 11.56 -0.36
C GLU A 121 27.76 11.28 -0.86
N ARG A 122 27.90 10.43 -1.87
CA ARG A 122 29.18 9.96 -2.39
C ARG A 122 29.38 10.41 -3.84
N PRO A 123 30.63 10.49 -4.32
CA PRO A 123 30.90 10.86 -5.69
C PRO A 123 30.31 9.87 -6.70
N PHE A 124 30.01 10.40 -7.90
CA PHE A 124 29.66 9.61 -9.06
C PHE A 124 30.65 9.89 -10.18
N GLU A 125 30.96 8.87 -10.96
CA GLU A 125 31.83 8.94 -12.14
C GLU A 125 31.06 8.48 -13.37
N LYS A 126 31.29 9.16 -14.51
CA LYS A 126 30.71 8.75 -15.78
C LYS A 126 31.43 7.51 -16.30
N VAL A 127 30.66 6.47 -16.60
CA VAL A 127 31.16 5.19 -17.08
C VAL A 127 30.52 4.87 -18.44
N ASP A 128 31.37 4.53 -19.40
CA ASP A 128 30.96 3.95 -20.69
C ASP A 128 30.73 2.44 -20.54
N LEU A 129 29.49 2.01 -20.76
CA LEU A 129 29.07 0.60 -20.71
C LEU A 129 29.13 -0.08 -22.09
N GLY A 130 29.62 0.61 -23.13
CA GLY A 130 29.51 0.19 -24.52
C GLY A 130 28.14 0.51 -25.11
N ASP A 131 27.96 0.22 -26.40
CA ASP A 131 26.66 0.35 -27.10
C ASP A 131 26.03 1.76 -26.98
N ASN A 132 26.90 2.79 -26.97
CA ASN A 132 26.54 4.20 -26.74
C ASN A 132 25.83 4.49 -25.40
N ILE A 133 25.98 3.63 -24.41
CA ILE A 133 25.46 3.83 -23.06
C ILE A 133 26.52 4.41 -22.14
N GLU A 134 26.36 5.68 -21.80
CA GLU A 134 27.04 6.31 -20.67
C GLU A 134 26.09 6.55 -19.50
N LEU A 135 26.49 6.13 -18.29
CA LEU A 135 25.79 6.38 -17.03
C LEU A 135 26.77 6.83 -15.95
N ASN A 136 26.30 7.57 -14.96
CA ASN A 136 27.10 7.96 -13.80
C ASN A 136 26.90 6.95 -12.67
N PHE A 137 27.98 6.30 -12.23
CA PHE A 137 28.01 5.29 -11.17
C PHE A 137 28.69 5.79 -9.91
N ASN A 138 28.21 5.33 -8.75
CA ASN A 138 28.83 5.57 -7.46
C ASN A 138 30.27 5.02 -7.42
N THR A 139 31.22 5.85 -6.98
CA THR A 139 32.64 5.47 -6.97
C THR A 139 32.98 4.38 -5.97
N ASP A 140 32.32 4.33 -4.80
CA ASP A 140 32.57 3.28 -3.81
C ASP A 140 32.17 1.88 -4.34
N ALA A 141 31.13 1.81 -5.18
CA ALA A 141 30.71 0.58 -5.84
C ALA A 141 31.64 0.18 -7.01
N LEU A 142 32.15 1.15 -7.77
CA LEU A 142 33.08 0.90 -8.89
C LEU A 142 34.44 0.38 -8.40
N TYR A 143 34.94 0.91 -7.29
CA TYR A 143 36.31 0.70 -6.82
C TYR A 143 36.43 -0.25 -5.62
N CYS A 144 35.37 -0.99 -5.29
CA CYS A 144 35.46 -2.12 -4.37
C CYS A 144 35.96 -3.39 -5.08
N ASP A 145 36.31 -4.44 -4.33
CA ASP A 145 36.81 -5.69 -4.93
C ASP A 145 35.68 -6.67 -5.26
N LYS A 146 34.61 -6.68 -4.46
CA LYS A 146 33.46 -7.58 -4.59
C LYS A 146 32.17 -6.88 -4.20
N ILE A 147 31.09 -7.19 -4.91
CA ILE A 147 29.74 -6.75 -4.55
C ILE A 147 28.92 -7.98 -4.14
N ILE A 148 28.20 -7.87 -3.03
CA ILE A 148 27.14 -8.80 -2.64
C ILE A 148 25.81 -8.08 -2.81
N SER A 149 25.08 -8.45 -3.85
CA SER A 149 23.71 -7.96 -4.07
C SER A 149 22.75 -8.72 -3.16
N LEU A 150 21.99 -7.98 -2.35
CA LEU A 150 21.01 -8.49 -1.40
C LEU A 150 19.59 -8.03 -1.81
N PRO A 151 19.09 -8.40 -3.00
CA PRO A 151 17.79 -7.93 -3.47
C PRO A 151 16.66 -8.63 -2.73
N VAL A 152 15.45 -8.09 -2.83
CA VAL A 152 14.23 -8.77 -2.38
C VAL A 152 13.65 -9.63 -3.51
N LEU A 153 13.10 -10.80 -3.17
CA LEU A 153 12.36 -11.67 -4.09
C LEU A 153 11.03 -11.00 -4.47
N LYS A 154 11.02 -10.24 -5.57
CA LYS A 154 9.83 -9.50 -6.00
C LYS A 154 9.68 -9.38 -7.51
N THR A 155 8.41 -9.33 -7.90
CA THR A 155 8.01 -8.95 -9.25
C THR A 155 8.18 -7.44 -9.47
N HIS A 156 8.07 -7.01 -10.74
CA HIS A 156 8.15 -5.61 -11.13
C HIS A 156 7.18 -5.34 -12.30
N SER A 157 6.30 -4.37 -12.12
CA SER A 157 5.25 -4.01 -13.09
C SER A 157 5.72 -3.77 -14.53
N GLN A 158 6.92 -3.21 -14.70
CA GLN A 158 7.47 -2.87 -16.03
C GLN A 158 8.42 -3.90 -16.66
N VAL A 159 9.10 -4.74 -15.85
CA VAL A 159 10.18 -5.64 -16.33
C VAL A 159 10.09 -7.05 -15.74
N LYS A 160 8.88 -7.45 -15.34
CA LYS A 160 8.51 -8.71 -14.70
C LYS A 160 9.09 -8.96 -13.31
N VAL A 161 10.40 -8.83 -13.10
CA VAL A 161 11.07 -9.09 -11.80
C VAL A 161 12.14 -8.02 -11.48
N THR A 162 12.52 -7.89 -10.20
CA THR A 162 13.60 -6.98 -9.78
C THR A 162 14.91 -7.73 -9.56
N LEU A 163 15.00 -8.54 -8.50
CA LEU A 163 16.15 -9.40 -8.20
C LEU A 163 17.52 -8.69 -8.32
N SER A 164 18.61 -9.41 -8.59
CA SER A 164 19.97 -8.93 -8.41
C SER A 164 20.42 -7.93 -9.47
N LEU A 165 20.21 -8.22 -10.75
CA LEU A 165 20.63 -7.34 -11.87
C LEU A 165 19.97 -5.95 -11.74
N LYS A 166 18.66 -5.91 -11.49
CA LYS A 166 17.94 -4.64 -11.34
C LYS A 166 18.31 -3.89 -10.07
N ASN A 167 18.71 -4.60 -9.00
CA ASN A 167 19.12 -3.96 -7.75
C ASN A 167 20.37 -3.07 -7.92
N LEU A 168 21.22 -3.38 -8.90
CA LEU A 168 22.40 -2.57 -9.25
C LEU A 168 22.03 -1.16 -9.76
N LYS A 169 20.78 -0.95 -10.21
CA LYS A 169 20.28 0.39 -10.56
C LYS A 169 20.34 1.37 -9.38
N GLY A 170 20.47 0.86 -8.15
CA GLY A 170 20.72 1.66 -6.96
C GLY A 170 22.05 2.42 -6.98
N PHE A 171 23.03 2.00 -7.79
CA PHE A 171 24.36 2.60 -7.87
C PHE A 171 24.48 3.80 -8.81
N ILE A 172 23.46 4.07 -9.63
CA ILE A 172 23.50 5.17 -10.60
C ILE A 172 22.76 6.41 -10.11
N ASP A 173 23.21 7.58 -10.57
CA ASP A 173 22.63 8.87 -10.21
C ASP A 173 21.21 9.08 -10.78
N ILE A 174 20.51 10.11 -10.29
CA ILE A 174 19.13 10.39 -10.70
C ILE A 174 18.98 10.67 -12.21
N PRO A 175 19.83 11.50 -12.84
CA PRO A 175 19.83 11.68 -14.30
C PRO A 175 19.95 10.37 -15.07
N SER A 176 20.92 9.51 -14.71
CA SER A 176 21.12 8.19 -15.32
C SER A 176 19.89 7.30 -15.13
N ARG A 177 19.29 7.33 -13.93
CA ARG A 177 18.04 6.58 -13.66
C ARG A 177 16.90 6.99 -14.57
N LYS A 178 16.77 8.29 -14.88
CA LYS A 178 15.75 8.83 -15.80
C LYS A 178 16.09 8.53 -17.27
N LYS A 179 17.38 8.54 -17.63
CA LYS A 179 17.90 8.21 -18.97
C LYS A 179 17.54 6.76 -19.36
N SER A 180 17.65 5.81 -18.41
CA SER A 180 17.29 4.40 -18.65
C SER A 180 15.82 4.16 -19.04
N HIS A 181 14.91 5.10 -18.78
CA HIS A 181 13.51 5.00 -19.21
C HIS A 181 13.31 5.77 -20.52
N THR A 182 14.04 5.42 -21.58
CA THR A 182 13.98 6.11 -22.88
C THR A 182 12.72 5.74 -23.67
N GLU A 183 12.38 6.54 -24.68
CA GLU A 183 11.33 6.18 -25.65
C GLU A 183 11.80 5.23 -26.75
N ASP A 184 13.12 5.08 -26.92
CA ASP A 184 13.76 4.16 -27.86
C ASP A 184 13.33 2.71 -27.57
N ASN A 185 12.88 2.00 -28.62
CA ASN A 185 12.41 0.62 -28.53
C ASN A 185 13.56 -0.40 -28.53
N GLU A 186 14.72 -0.05 -29.08
CA GLU A 186 15.89 -0.93 -29.13
C GLU A 186 16.67 -0.86 -27.81
N ASN A 187 16.96 0.36 -27.35
CA ASN A 187 17.71 0.60 -26.12
C ASN A 187 16.79 0.88 -24.93
N ASP A 188 15.77 0.04 -24.73
CA ASP A 188 14.76 0.29 -23.71
C ASP A 188 15.24 0.06 -22.26
N LEU A 189 14.34 0.17 -21.29
CA LEU A 189 14.70 -0.03 -19.88
C LEU A 189 15.41 -1.37 -19.63
N GLU A 190 14.96 -2.45 -20.26
CA GLU A 190 15.53 -3.78 -20.06
C GLU A 190 16.94 -3.87 -20.66
N PHE A 191 17.18 -3.20 -21.79
CA PHE A 191 18.51 -3.06 -22.39
C PHE A 191 19.49 -2.38 -21.43
N TYR A 192 19.11 -1.24 -20.85
CA TYR A 192 19.93 -0.57 -19.83
C TYR A 192 20.19 -1.43 -18.61
N LEU A 193 19.22 -2.24 -18.17
CA LEU A 193 19.39 -3.14 -17.00
C LEU A 193 20.42 -4.25 -17.26
N ALA A 194 20.43 -4.83 -18.46
CA ALA A 194 21.41 -5.84 -18.85
C ALA A 194 22.84 -5.29 -18.84
N HIS A 195 23.02 -3.99 -19.10
CA HIS A 195 24.35 -3.36 -19.17
C HIS A 195 24.94 -2.95 -17.82
N LEU A 196 24.10 -2.79 -16.78
CA LEU A 196 24.55 -2.28 -15.46
C LEU A 196 25.77 -3.01 -14.87
N PRO A 197 25.92 -4.35 -14.99
CA PRO A 197 27.06 -5.05 -14.43
C PRO A 197 28.38 -4.86 -15.18
N LYS A 198 28.39 -4.42 -16.45
CA LYS A 198 29.54 -4.54 -17.36
C LYS A 198 30.86 -3.95 -16.82
N LYS A 199 30.79 -2.92 -15.96
CA LYS A 199 31.94 -2.22 -15.39
C LYS A 199 32.02 -2.29 -13.87
N LEU A 200 31.15 -3.09 -13.25
CA LEU A 200 31.18 -3.32 -11.82
C LEU A 200 32.11 -4.50 -11.46
N PRO A 201 32.69 -4.50 -10.26
CA PRO A 201 33.39 -5.66 -9.71
C PRO A 201 32.50 -6.92 -9.69
N PRO A 202 33.09 -8.13 -9.53
CA PRO A 202 32.32 -9.37 -9.46
C PRO A 202 31.17 -9.29 -8.45
N VAL A 203 29.95 -9.60 -8.93
CA VAL A 203 28.72 -9.52 -8.13
C VAL A 203 28.22 -10.92 -7.81
N VAL A 204 28.14 -11.24 -6.52
CA VAL A 204 27.45 -12.43 -6.01
C VAL A 204 26.07 -12.03 -5.45
N SER A 205 25.17 -13.01 -5.32
CA SER A 205 23.76 -12.73 -4.99
C SER A 205 23.25 -13.55 -3.82
N ILE A 206 22.54 -12.88 -2.91
CA ILE A 206 21.73 -13.51 -1.86
C ILE A 206 20.36 -12.82 -1.88
N ILE A 207 19.40 -13.43 -2.59
CA ILE A 207 18.04 -12.92 -2.72
C ILE A 207 17.27 -13.23 -1.44
N ASP A 208 16.83 -12.16 -0.78
CA ASP A 208 15.97 -12.22 0.40
C ASP A 208 14.51 -12.42 -0.02
N GLY A 209 14.01 -13.64 0.20
CA GLY A 209 12.60 -13.99 0.06
C GLY A 209 11.96 -14.36 1.39
N ILE A 210 12.46 -13.86 2.53
CA ILE A 210 11.74 -13.98 3.81
C ILE A 210 10.33 -13.43 3.62
N TYR A 211 10.26 -12.24 3.01
CA TYR A 211 9.06 -11.66 2.45
C TYR A 211 9.22 -11.48 0.94
N SER A 212 8.17 -11.74 0.17
CA SER A 212 8.13 -11.47 -1.28
C SER A 212 7.01 -10.49 -1.63
N ASN A 213 7.09 -9.91 -2.84
CA ASN A 213 6.16 -8.85 -3.28
C ASN A 213 5.65 -9.08 -4.71
N GLU A 214 4.33 -9.14 -4.82
CA GLU A 214 3.54 -9.22 -6.04
C GLU A 214 3.16 -7.81 -6.50
N ARG A 215 3.21 -7.53 -7.81
CA ARG A 215 2.98 -6.19 -8.39
C ARG A 215 3.92 -5.14 -7.81
N GLY A 216 5.18 -5.53 -7.58
CA GLY A 216 6.22 -4.65 -7.10
C GLY A 216 6.58 -3.53 -8.10
N PRO A 217 7.49 -2.61 -7.72
CA PRO A 217 8.49 -2.80 -6.66
C PRO A 217 8.17 -2.14 -5.31
N GLY A 218 7.05 -1.41 -5.22
CA GLY A 218 6.68 -0.55 -4.09
C GLY A 218 5.79 -1.24 -3.05
N TYR A 219 5.35 -0.43 -2.08
CA TYR A 219 4.44 -0.81 -1.00
C TYR A 219 2.98 -0.96 -1.44
N ASP A 220 2.67 -0.58 -2.68
CA ASP A 220 1.35 -0.71 -3.32
C ASP A 220 1.10 -2.11 -3.92
N GLY A 221 2.06 -3.03 -3.78
CA GLY A 221 1.95 -4.44 -4.14
C GLY A 221 1.22 -5.32 -3.12
N VAL A 222 1.33 -6.64 -3.29
CA VAL A 222 0.79 -7.65 -2.35
C VAL A 222 1.94 -8.44 -1.73
N MET A 223 2.06 -8.33 -0.41
CA MET A 223 3.21 -8.83 0.34
C MET A 223 2.88 -10.21 0.92
N ARG A 224 3.84 -11.14 0.83
CA ARG A 224 3.69 -12.53 1.27
C ARG A 224 4.86 -12.97 2.15
N ARG A 225 4.59 -13.79 3.17
CA ARG A 225 5.62 -14.41 4.00
C ARG A 225 6.11 -15.72 3.36
N SER A 226 7.10 -15.61 2.48
CA SER A 226 7.58 -16.73 1.66
C SER A 226 8.63 -17.61 2.34
N ASN A 227 9.44 -17.03 3.24
CA ASN A 227 10.55 -17.70 3.94
C ASN A 227 11.52 -18.41 2.97
N ILE A 228 11.87 -17.79 1.85
CA ILE A 228 12.80 -18.34 0.83
C ILE A 228 14.13 -17.59 0.91
N LEU A 229 15.24 -18.29 0.72
CA LEU A 229 16.52 -17.67 0.39
C LEU A 229 17.05 -18.31 -0.90
N ILE A 230 17.59 -17.48 -1.78
CA ILE A 230 18.27 -17.91 -3.01
C ILE A 230 19.67 -17.33 -2.99
N ALA A 231 20.70 -18.15 -3.13
CA ALA A 231 22.08 -17.67 -3.10
C ALA A 231 22.93 -18.29 -4.22
N SER A 232 23.82 -17.51 -4.81
CA SER A 232 24.77 -17.97 -5.84
C SER A 232 25.96 -17.03 -5.96
N SER A 233 27.13 -17.59 -6.31
CA SER A 233 28.28 -16.80 -6.78
C SER A 233 28.03 -16.14 -8.14
N ASP A 234 26.95 -16.49 -8.83
CA ASP A 234 26.60 -15.98 -10.16
C ASP A 234 25.22 -15.31 -10.15
N MET A 235 25.18 -14.00 -10.38
CA MET A 235 23.94 -13.22 -10.26
C MET A 235 22.86 -13.64 -11.27
N LEU A 236 23.25 -13.98 -12.50
CA LEU A 236 22.31 -14.40 -13.54
C LEU A 236 21.61 -15.70 -13.13
N SER A 237 22.35 -16.68 -12.61
CA SER A 237 21.78 -17.96 -12.16
C SER A 237 20.84 -17.77 -10.98
N ALA A 238 21.19 -16.90 -10.03
CA ALA A 238 20.29 -16.54 -8.94
C ALA A 238 18.99 -15.89 -9.45
N ASP A 239 19.09 -14.95 -10.40
CA ASP A 239 17.94 -14.25 -10.97
C ASP A 239 17.05 -15.18 -11.80
N LYS A 240 17.63 -16.10 -12.58
CA LYS A 240 16.86 -17.13 -13.31
C LYS A 240 16.05 -18.00 -12.35
N VAL A 241 16.67 -18.50 -11.28
CA VAL A 241 15.96 -19.30 -10.27
C VAL A 241 14.91 -18.47 -9.53
N GLY A 242 15.21 -17.20 -9.19
CA GLY A 242 14.25 -16.29 -8.57
C GLY A 242 13.03 -16.00 -9.45
N ALA A 243 13.23 -15.85 -10.76
CA ALA A 243 12.15 -15.69 -11.73
C ALA A 243 11.22 -16.92 -11.75
N GLU A 244 11.80 -18.11 -11.80
CA GLU A 244 11.04 -19.38 -11.81
C GLU A 244 10.23 -19.57 -10.54
N ILE A 245 10.80 -19.23 -9.38
CA ILE A 245 10.10 -19.23 -8.09
C ILE A 245 8.90 -18.28 -8.11
N LEU A 246 9.04 -17.09 -8.69
CA LEU A 246 7.96 -16.11 -8.86
C LEU A 246 6.96 -16.49 -9.96
N GLY A 247 7.18 -17.59 -10.68
CA GLY A 247 6.26 -18.11 -11.68
C GLY A 247 6.64 -17.82 -13.13
N TYR A 248 7.76 -17.16 -13.40
CA TYR A 248 8.15 -16.71 -14.74
C TYR A 248 9.32 -17.51 -15.30
N ASN A 249 9.21 -17.94 -16.55
CA ASN A 249 10.35 -18.51 -17.24
C ASN A 249 11.41 -17.42 -17.46
N SER A 250 12.65 -17.70 -17.04
CA SER A 250 13.75 -16.74 -17.21
C SER A 250 14.03 -16.36 -18.67
N ALA A 251 13.70 -17.23 -19.62
CA ALA A 251 13.80 -16.96 -21.06
C ALA A 251 12.73 -15.96 -21.58
N ASP A 252 11.71 -15.64 -20.77
CA ASP A 252 10.69 -14.65 -21.12
C ASP A 252 10.99 -13.24 -20.54
N ILE A 253 12.14 -13.06 -19.87
CA ILE A 253 12.53 -11.80 -19.23
C ILE A 253 13.66 -11.18 -20.03
N SER A 254 13.38 -10.06 -20.72
CA SER A 254 14.25 -9.54 -21.78
C SER A 254 15.64 -9.19 -21.27
N TYR A 255 15.74 -8.49 -20.12
CA TYR A 255 17.05 -8.12 -19.59
C TYR A 255 17.90 -9.31 -19.11
N LEU A 256 17.26 -10.42 -18.68
CA LEU A 256 17.99 -11.66 -18.33
C LEU A 256 18.48 -12.37 -19.58
N VAL A 257 17.63 -12.45 -20.61
CA VAL A 257 17.97 -13.03 -21.92
C VAL A 257 19.13 -12.28 -22.56
N GLN A 258 19.07 -10.95 -22.53
CA GLN A 258 20.12 -10.11 -23.10
C GLN A 258 21.44 -10.29 -22.35
N TYR A 259 21.43 -10.19 -21.02
CA TYR A 259 22.63 -10.40 -20.22
C TYR A 259 23.23 -11.79 -20.43
N ALA A 260 22.40 -12.82 -20.55
CA ALA A 260 22.85 -14.19 -20.86
C ALA A 260 23.56 -14.25 -22.22
N LYS A 261 22.97 -13.68 -23.28
CA LYS A 261 23.54 -13.66 -24.63
C LYS A 261 24.89 -12.94 -24.67
N GLU A 262 24.99 -11.75 -24.05
CA GLU A 262 26.23 -10.97 -24.01
C GLU A 262 27.37 -11.72 -23.29
N ASN A 263 27.03 -12.62 -22.37
CA ASN A 263 27.98 -13.45 -21.63
C ASN A 263 28.11 -14.88 -22.18
N ASN A 264 27.60 -15.16 -23.38
CA ASN A 264 27.63 -16.48 -24.03
C ASN A 264 27.03 -17.61 -23.17
N ARG A 265 25.92 -17.31 -22.47
CA ARG A 265 25.22 -18.24 -21.57
C ARG A 265 23.86 -18.62 -22.16
N PRO A 266 23.36 -19.84 -21.91
CA PRO A 266 21.99 -20.20 -22.27
C PRO A 266 20.99 -19.33 -21.51
N THR A 267 19.78 -19.17 -22.04
CA THR A 267 18.71 -18.37 -21.41
C THR A 267 17.89 -19.17 -20.40
N ASP A 268 17.88 -20.49 -20.51
CA ASP A 268 17.21 -21.41 -19.59
C ASP A 268 18.11 -21.80 -18.39
N LEU A 269 17.69 -22.81 -17.63
CA LEU A 269 18.43 -23.35 -16.47
C LEU A 269 19.44 -24.46 -16.83
N SER A 270 19.74 -24.71 -18.09
CA SER A 270 20.60 -25.85 -18.50
C SER A 270 22.00 -25.80 -17.90
N ASP A 271 22.50 -24.59 -17.63
CA ASP A 271 23.79 -24.33 -16.98
C ASP A 271 23.69 -24.07 -15.47
N VAL A 272 22.51 -24.25 -14.88
CA VAL A 272 22.25 -24.04 -13.45
C VAL A 272 22.09 -25.39 -12.74
N GLU A 273 22.74 -25.53 -11.60
CA GLU A 273 22.55 -26.63 -10.65
C GLU A 273 21.84 -26.09 -9.40
N VAL A 274 20.57 -26.43 -9.20
CA VAL A 274 19.83 -26.04 -8.00
C VAL A 274 20.14 -27.01 -6.87
N VAL A 275 20.69 -26.51 -5.78
CA VAL A 275 21.03 -27.28 -4.58
C VAL A 275 20.11 -26.90 -3.41
N GLY A 276 19.79 -27.87 -2.54
CA GLY A 276 18.83 -27.69 -1.45
C GLY A 276 17.42 -28.16 -1.82
N LYS A 277 16.47 -27.23 -1.94
CA LYS A 277 15.07 -27.52 -2.34
C LYS A 277 14.93 -27.42 -3.86
N SER A 278 13.95 -28.14 -4.42
CA SER A 278 13.63 -27.99 -5.84
C SER A 278 12.77 -26.76 -6.08
N ILE A 279 12.87 -26.17 -7.28
CA ILE A 279 12.03 -25.03 -7.71
C ILE A 279 10.55 -25.39 -7.56
N ALA A 280 10.14 -26.56 -8.06
CA ALA A 280 8.75 -27.02 -7.98
C ALA A 280 8.19 -27.04 -6.54
N SER A 281 9.02 -27.33 -5.54
CA SER A 281 8.57 -27.39 -4.14
C SER A 281 8.35 -26.02 -3.48
N LEU A 282 8.97 -24.97 -4.02
CA LEU A 282 8.95 -23.62 -3.44
C LEU A 282 8.35 -22.56 -4.37
N ARG A 283 7.99 -22.93 -5.61
CA ARG A 283 7.37 -22.05 -6.59
C ARG A 283 6.07 -21.49 -6.03
N ASP A 284 5.97 -20.17 -6.02
CA ASP A 284 4.79 -19.45 -5.60
C ASP A 284 4.55 -18.32 -6.63
N PRO A 285 3.69 -18.54 -7.64
CA PRO A 285 3.47 -17.54 -8.68
C PRO A 285 2.96 -16.20 -8.12
N HIS A 286 3.59 -15.12 -8.56
CA HIS A 286 3.22 -13.74 -8.22
C HIS A 286 2.85 -13.00 -9.51
N GLU A 287 1.69 -12.34 -9.57
CA GLU A 287 1.39 -11.38 -10.64
C GLU A 287 2.41 -10.23 -10.67
N TYR A 288 2.94 -9.90 -11.83
CA TYR A 288 3.85 -8.76 -11.96
C TYR A 288 3.12 -7.44 -12.26
N GLN A 289 1.98 -7.50 -12.94
CA GLN A 289 1.23 -6.32 -13.37
C GLN A 289 -0.03 -6.07 -12.54
N PHE A 290 -0.32 -4.80 -12.32
CA PHE A 290 -1.67 -4.36 -11.92
C PHE A 290 -2.69 -4.78 -12.98
N SER A 291 -3.89 -5.17 -12.55
CA SER A 291 -4.90 -5.73 -13.44
C SER A 291 -5.54 -4.67 -14.35
N TYR A 292 -5.46 -4.88 -15.66
CA TYR A 292 -6.12 -4.12 -16.71
C TYR A 292 -7.03 -5.02 -17.55
N THR A 293 -7.89 -4.42 -18.37
CA THR A 293 -8.61 -5.13 -19.45
C THR A 293 -7.62 -5.72 -20.45
N LYS A 294 -8.03 -6.74 -21.22
CA LYS A 294 -7.16 -7.43 -22.18
C LYS A 294 -6.57 -6.51 -23.25
N ASP A 295 -7.28 -5.43 -23.60
CA ASP A 295 -6.85 -4.39 -24.53
C ASP A 295 -5.97 -3.31 -23.88
N GLY A 296 -5.74 -3.38 -22.56
CA GLY A 296 -4.94 -2.41 -21.80
C GLY A 296 -5.57 -1.03 -21.64
N LEU A 297 -6.84 -0.84 -22.00
CA LEU A 297 -7.47 0.49 -22.03
C LEU A 297 -8.02 0.95 -20.67
N PHE A 298 -8.31 0.01 -19.76
CA PHE A 298 -8.93 0.32 -18.48
C PHE A 298 -8.33 -0.50 -17.34
N PRO A 299 -8.04 0.10 -16.18
CA PRO A 299 -7.85 -0.65 -14.95
C PRO A 299 -9.07 -1.53 -14.67
N THR A 300 -8.86 -2.77 -14.23
CA THR A 300 -9.98 -3.67 -13.89
C THR A 300 -10.89 -3.07 -12.82
N ALA A 301 -10.34 -2.23 -11.92
CA ALA A 301 -11.13 -1.50 -10.92
C ALA A 301 -12.17 -0.56 -11.55
N PHE A 302 -11.87 0.08 -12.69
CA PHE A 302 -12.79 0.98 -13.38
C PHE A 302 -13.98 0.22 -13.93
N VAL A 303 -13.71 -0.90 -14.63
CA VAL A 303 -14.76 -1.80 -15.14
C VAL A 303 -15.62 -2.33 -13.99
N LYS A 304 -15.00 -2.75 -12.88
CA LYS A 304 -15.70 -3.24 -11.68
C LYS A 304 -16.55 -2.18 -10.96
N GLN A 305 -16.27 -0.89 -11.14
CA GLN A 305 -17.08 0.20 -10.60
C GLN A 305 -18.03 0.83 -11.64
N GLY A 306 -18.00 0.36 -12.88
CA GLY A 306 -18.82 0.91 -13.96
C GLY A 306 -18.38 2.31 -14.41
N ILE A 307 -17.12 2.68 -14.18
CA ILE A 307 -16.55 3.97 -14.59
C ILE A 307 -16.54 4.04 -16.12
N LYS A 308 -17.05 5.14 -16.67
CA LYS A 308 -17.21 5.37 -18.12
C LYS A 308 -16.77 6.78 -18.51
N GLY A 309 -16.45 6.97 -19.78
CA GLY A 309 -16.09 8.29 -20.31
C GLY A 309 -14.65 8.73 -20.01
N ILE A 310 -13.83 7.84 -19.46
CA ILE A 310 -12.38 8.02 -19.32
C ILE A 310 -11.64 6.74 -19.71
N THR A 311 -10.63 6.87 -20.56
CA THR A 311 -9.66 5.82 -20.86
C THR A 311 -8.38 6.08 -20.06
N TYR A 312 -7.91 5.09 -19.32
CA TYR A 312 -6.65 5.16 -18.56
C TYR A 312 -5.79 4.00 -18.99
N ARG A 313 -4.87 4.24 -19.93
CA ARG A 313 -4.12 3.18 -20.60
C ARG A 313 -3.07 2.57 -19.67
N GLN A 314 -2.85 1.27 -19.83
CA GLN A 314 -1.81 0.55 -19.12
C GLN A 314 -0.44 1.18 -19.39
N TYR A 315 0.30 1.44 -18.32
CA TYR A 315 1.65 2.01 -18.38
C TYR A 315 2.60 1.11 -19.17
N ASP A 316 3.60 1.72 -19.81
CA ASP A 316 4.71 1.03 -20.47
C ASP A 316 6.00 1.13 -19.64
N ASN A 317 7.11 0.61 -20.17
CA ASN A 317 8.42 0.62 -19.50
C ASN A 317 9.14 1.99 -19.54
N THR A 318 8.55 3.01 -20.18
CA THR A 318 9.09 4.37 -20.29
C THR A 318 8.58 5.32 -19.20
N THR A 319 7.53 4.92 -18.46
CA THR A 319 7.12 5.60 -17.23
C THR A 319 8.26 5.51 -16.21
N CYS A 320 8.91 6.63 -15.90
CA CYS A 320 10.05 6.63 -15.00
C CYS A 320 9.63 6.44 -13.53
N THR A 321 10.61 6.06 -12.68
CA THR A 321 10.43 5.82 -11.24
C THR A 321 9.72 6.95 -10.48
N TYR A 322 9.85 8.21 -10.96
CA TYR A 322 9.25 9.37 -10.30
C TYR A 322 7.80 9.64 -10.72
N CYS A 323 7.41 9.20 -11.92
CA CYS A 323 6.03 9.31 -12.37
C CYS A 323 5.20 8.09 -11.93
N SER A 324 5.83 6.92 -11.75
CA SER A 324 5.14 5.68 -11.42
C SER A 324 4.30 5.77 -10.13
N ILE A 325 4.81 6.46 -9.09
CA ILE A 325 4.08 6.69 -7.83
C ILE A 325 2.77 7.44 -8.09
N ILE A 326 2.83 8.51 -8.90
CA ILE A 326 1.67 9.32 -9.24
C ILE A 326 0.69 8.55 -10.12
N THR A 327 1.19 7.80 -11.11
CA THR A 327 0.33 7.01 -11.99
C THR A 327 -0.37 5.87 -11.27
N SER A 328 0.22 5.30 -10.21
CA SER A 328 -0.48 4.33 -9.36
C SER A 328 -1.63 4.96 -8.56
N LEU A 329 -1.49 6.22 -8.15
CA LEU A 329 -2.49 6.91 -7.32
C LEU A 329 -3.68 7.49 -8.11
N ILE A 330 -3.44 8.01 -9.32
CA ILE A 330 -4.49 8.64 -10.14
C ILE A 330 -5.73 7.75 -10.32
N PRO A 331 -5.62 6.44 -10.65
CA PRO A 331 -6.78 5.56 -10.72
C PRO A 331 -7.58 5.50 -9.42
N VAL A 332 -6.91 5.54 -8.26
CA VAL A 332 -7.60 5.60 -6.97
C VAL A 332 -8.37 6.91 -6.85
N ALA A 333 -7.76 8.06 -7.12
CA ALA A 333 -8.44 9.35 -7.08
C ALA A 333 -9.67 9.41 -8.01
N ILE A 334 -9.55 8.86 -9.23
CA ILE A 334 -10.66 8.74 -10.19
C ILE A 334 -11.80 7.89 -9.61
N THR A 335 -11.50 6.76 -8.95
CA THR A 335 -12.54 5.92 -8.34
C THR A 335 -13.34 6.65 -7.24
N TYR A 336 -12.70 7.59 -6.54
CA TYR A 336 -13.37 8.39 -5.51
C TYR A 336 -14.16 9.58 -6.07
N ALA A 337 -13.75 10.09 -7.24
CA ALA A 337 -14.45 11.16 -7.96
C ALA A 337 -15.67 10.66 -8.78
N TRP A 338 -15.84 9.34 -8.92
CA TRP A 338 -16.91 8.76 -9.73
C TRP A 338 -18.28 8.86 -9.03
N GLU A 339 -19.21 9.59 -9.65
CA GLU A 339 -20.58 9.77 -9.16
C GLU A 339 -21.64 8.98 -9.96
N GLY A 340 -21.22 8.07 -10.84
CA GLY A 340 -22.12 7.27 -11.67
C GLY A 340 -22.49 7.88 -13.02
N LYS A 341 -22.02 9.09 -13.33
CA LYS A 341 -22.26 9.76 -14.61
C LYS A 341 -21.02 9.67 -15.51
N PRO A 342 -21.11 9.14 -16.74
CA PRO A 342 -19.99 9.07 -17.67
C PRO A 342 -19.34 10.46 -17.89
N TRP A 343 -18.01 10.48 -17.90
CA TRP A 343 -17.26 11.68 -18.29
C TRP A 343 -17.21 11.85 -19.82
N ASP A 344 -16.69 12.99 -20.28
CA ASP A 344 -16.78 13.44 -21.66
C ASP A 344 -15.68 12.86 -22.57
N ASP A 345 -15.65 11.54 -22.70
CA ASP A 345 -14.69 10.77 -23.54
C ASP A 345 -13.24 11.28 -23.47
N ILE A 346 -12.72 11.27 -22.25
CA ILE A 346 -11.39 11.73 -21.89
C ILE A 346 -10.40 10.58 -22.03
N GLU A 347 -9.18 10.84 -22.48
CA GLU A 347 -8.08 9.89 -22.32
C GLU A 347 -6.93 10.46 -21.48
N VAL A 348 -6.26 9.58 -20.73
CA VAL A 348 -5.04 9.90 -19.98
C VAL A 348 -3.89 9.12 -20.60
N ILE A 349 -2.85 9.85 -21.02
CA ILE A 349 -1.64 9.26 -21.59
C ILE A 349 -0.41 9.64 -20.76
N MET A 350 0.54 8.70 -20.66
CA MET A 350 1.70 8.80 -19.79
C MET A 350 2.94 8.16 -20.42
N GLY A 351 4.07 8.23 -19.71
CA GLY A 351 5.33 7.68 -20.18
C GLY A 351 5.95 8.56 -21.26
N LYS A 352 6.50 7.92 -22.30
CA LYS A 352 7.17 8.57 -23.43
C LYS A 352 6.75 8.00 -24.80
N ARG A 353 6.13 6.81 -24.86
CA ARG A 353 5.75 6.15 -26.13
C ARG A 353 4.29 6.29 -26.53
N MET A 354 3.38 6.48 -25.56
CA MET A 354 1.95 6.56 -25.86
C MET A 354 1.65 7.69 -26.86
N ASN A 355 0.95 7.36 -27.94
CA ASN A 355 0.38 8.34 -28.87
C ASN A 355 -1.09 8.60 -28.53
N PRO A 356 -1.61 9.82 -28.76
CA PRO A 356 -3.03 10.12 -28.57
C PRO A 356 -3.92 9.24 -29.46
N THR A 357 -5.14 9.00 -29.01
CA THR A 357 -6.15 8.26 -29.79
C THR A 357 -7.00 9.26 -30.58
N PRO A 358 -7.00 9.21 -31.94
CA PRO A 358 -7.83 10.11 -32.73
C PRO A 358 -9.32 10.03 -32.34
N GLY A 359 -9.97 11.19 -32.30
CA GLY A 359 -11.41 11.30 -32.02
C GLY A 359 -11.79 11.47 -30.55
N LYS A 360 -10.85 11.31 -29.60
CA LYS A 360 -11.08 11.63 -28.18
C LYS A 360 -11.38 13.11 -28.02
N LYS A 361 -12.34 13.46 -27.16
CA LYS A 361 -12.71 14.87 -26.95
C LYS A 361 -11.63 15.63 -26.22
N LYS A 362 -11.05 15.03 -25.18
CA LYS A 362 -10.00 15.63 -24.35
C LYS A 362 -8.88 14.63 -24.09
N THR A 363 -7.64 15.11 -24.13
CA THR A 363 -6.45 14.29 -23.83
C THR A 363 -5.64 14.93 -22.72
N ILE A 364 -5.54 14.23 -21.59
CA ILE A 364 -4.67 14.58 -20.48
C ILE A 364 -3.26 14.06 -20.77
N LEU A 365 -2.32 14.98 -20.98
CA LEU A 365 -0.91 14.71 -21.18
C LEU A 365 -0.20 14.67 -19.82
N LEU A 366 0.02 13.48 -19.27
CA LEU A 366 0.59 13.32 -17.93
C LEU A 366 2.13 13.39 -17.96
N GLY A 367 2.67 14.49 -17.42
CA GLY A 367 4.10 14.71 -17.24
C GLY A 367 4.76 15.46 -18.39
N GLN A 368 5.93 16.05 -18.11
CA GLN A 368 6.64 16.91 -19.06
C GLN A 368 6.98 16.21 -20.39
N CYS A 369 7.22 14.89 -20.36
CA CYS A 369 7.55 14.11 -21.56
C CYS A 369 6.37 14.07 -22.55
N MET A 370 5.19 13.65 -22.08
CA MET A 370 3.96 13.65 -22.89
C MET A 370 3.60 15.05 -23.40
N VAL A 371 3.72 16.07 -22.54
CA VAL A 371 3.45 17.46 -22.93
C VAL A 371 4.42 17.94 -24.01
N ASN A 372 5.71 17.62 -23.91
CA ASN A 372 6.69 18.00 -24.92
C ASN A 372 6.39 17.34 -26.27
N LYS A 373 6.00 16.07 -26.25
CA LYS A 373 5.75 15.27 -27.45
C LYS A 373 4.43 15.64 -28.16
N HIS A 374 3.36 15.90 -27.40
CA HIS A 374 2.01 15.95 -27.95
C HIS A 374 1.27 17.29 -27.80
N ARG A 375 1.85 18.34 -27.21
CA ARG A 375 1.15 19.63 -27.03
C ARG A 375 0.54 20.25 -28.31
N ASN A 376 1.09 19.92 -29.47
CA ASN A 376 0.66 20.42 -30.78
C ASN A 376 0.22 19.26 -31.71
N ASN A 377 -0.12 18.10 -31.16
CA ASN A 377 -0.45 16.93 -31.95
C ASN A 377 -1.87 17.08 -32.56
N PRO A 378 -2.03 16.91 -33.89
CA PRO A 378 -3.30 17.16 -34.57
C PRO A 378 -4.40 16.14 -34.25
N ASP A 379 -4.05 14.97 -33.71
CA ASP A 379 -5.01 13.94 -33.31
C ASP A 379 -5.73 14.29 -31.99
N ILE A 380 -5.29 15.35 -31.29
CA ILE A 380 -5.87 15.80 -30.02
C ILE A 380 -6.80 16.99 -30.27
N ASN A 381 -8.08 16.81 -29.96
CA ASN A 381 -9.08 17.88 -30.04
C ASN A 381 -8.89 18.94 -28.94
N GLU A 382 -8.86 18.54 -27.67
CA GLU A 382 -8.55 19.43 -26.54
C GLU A 382 -7.37 18.88 -25.74
N VAL A 383 -6.28 19.65 -25.68
CA VAL A 383 -5.07 19.30 -24.94
C VAL A 383 -5.17 19.78 -23.49
N ILE A 384 -4.98 18.88 -22.53
CA ILE A 384 -4.89 19.20 -21.10
C ILE A 384 -3.48 18.84 -20.60
N PRO A 385 -2.56 19.82 -20.53
CA PRO A 385 -1.18 19.55 -20.18
C PRO A 385 -0.94 19.52 -18.67
N ILE A 386 -0.51 18.38 -18.13
CA ILE A 386 -0.04 18.27 -16.73
C ILE A 386 1.49 18.31 -16.72
N ARG A 387 2.07 19.48 -16.47
CA ARG A 387 3.51 19.73 -16.54
C ARG A 387 4.25 19.35 -15.25
N GLY A 388 5.51 18.93 -15.40
CA GLY A 388 6.45 18.72 -14.29
C GLY A 388 7.35 17.49 -14.45
N CYS A 389 8.54 17.54 -13.81
CA CYS A 389 9.47 16.41 -13.67
C CYS A 389 10.25 16.54 -12.34
N PRO A 390 9.74 16.01 -11.21
CA PRO A 390 8.45 15.30 -11.06
C PRO A 390 7.23 16.24 -11.14
N ILE A 391 6.06 15.65 -11.32
CA ILE A 391 4.79 16.39 -11.38
C ILE A 391 4.43 16.87 -9.96
N LYS A 392 4.04 18.15 -9.82
CA LYS A 392 3.57 18.68 -8.54
C LYS A 392 2.08 18.30 -8.32
N PRO A 393 1.68 17.94 -7.08
CA PRO A 393 0.29 17.61 -6.73
C PRO A 393 -0.77 18.55 -7.33
N TYR A 394 -0.62 19.86 -7.13
CA TYR A 394 -1.54 20.87 -7.64
C TYR A 394 -1.76 20.81 -9.17
N ASN A 395 -0.72 20.50 -9.95
CA ASN A 395 -0.84 20.41 -11.41
C ASN A 395 -1.70 19.21 -11.84
N ILE A 396 -1.71 18.14 -11.03
CA ILE A 396 -2.54 16.96 -11.29
C ILE A 396 -3.99 17.35 -11.09
N THR A 397 -4.33 17.85 -9.90
CA THR A 397 -5.69 18.28 -9.54
C THR A 397 -6.24 19.29 -10.56
N LYS A 398 -5.47 20.34 -10.87
CA LYS A 398 -5.87 21.35 -11.85
C LYS A 398 -6.16 20.75 -13.23
N GLY A 399 -5.33 19.84 -13.71
CA GLY A 399 -5.51 19.20 -15.02
C GLY A 399 -6.77 18.34 -15.08
N PHE A 400 -7.00 17.51 -14.07
CA PHE A 400 -8.21 16.69 -14.01
C PHE A 400 -9.48 17.54 -13.84
N HIS A 401 -9.44 18.61 -13.04
CA HIS A 401 -10.53 19.58 -12.92
C HIS A 401 -10.85 20.24 -14.26
N GLN A 402 -9.83 20.66 -15.02
CA GLN A 402 -10.02 21.18 -16.39
C GLN A 402 -10.69 20.15 -17.32
N ALA A 403 -10.39 18.87 -17.12
CA ALA A 403 -11.01 17.80 -17.91
C ALA A 403 -12.49 17.56 -17.53
N GLY A 404 -12.95 18.07 -16.39
CA GLY A 404 -14.29 17.81 -15.84
C GLY A 404 -14.33 16.63 -14.87
N ILE A 405 -13.17 16.23 -14.31
CA ILE A 405 -13.06 15.16 -13.33
C ILE A 405 -12.64 15.79 -11.99
N ASP A 406 -13.56 15.84 -11.03
CA ASP A 406 -13.33 16.45 -9.72
C ASP A 406 -12.59 15.52 -8.75
N ILE A 407 -11.31 15.26 -9.02
CA ILE A 407 -10.45 14.53 -8.07
C ILE A 407 -10.11 15.43 -6.88
N HIS A 408 -10.22 14.88 -5.68
CA HIS A 408 -9.96 15.65 -4.47
C HIS A 408 -8.45 15.95 -4.30
N PRO A 409 -8.02 17.21 -4.08
CA PRO A 409 -6.61 17.59 -4.00
C PRO A 409 -5.82 16.81 -2.94
N GLU A 410 -6.44 16.56 -1.78
CA GLU A 410 -5.80 15.91 -0.63
C GLU A 410 -5.18 14.53 -0.93
N PHE A 411 -5.65 13.82 -1.97
CA PHE A 411 -5.03 12.56 -2.41
C PHE A 411 -3.54 12.74 -2.73
N PHE A 412 -3.19 13.88 -3.34
CA PHE A 412 -1.84 14.19 -3.79
C PHE A 412 -1.08 15.09 -2.82
N GLU A 413 -1.78 15.74 -1.88
CA GLU A 413 -1.16 16.58 -0.85
C GLU A 413 -0.67 15.76 0.35
N ASN A 414 -1.23 14.58 0.58
CA ASN A 414 -0.91 13.71 1.72
C ASN A 414 -0.19 12.40 1.28
N LEU A 415 0.69 12.49 0.27
CA LEU A 415 1.37 11.32 -0.32
C LEU A 415 2.19 10.52 0.71
N GLU A 416 2.69 11.17 1.74
CA GLU A 416 3.43 10.55 2.84
C GLU A 416 2.61 9.55 3.66
N ASN A 417 1.28 9.67 3.63
CA ASN A 417 0.35 8.77 4.33
C ASN A 417 -0.04 7.54 3.50
N LEU A 418 0.24 7.52 2.19
CA LEU A 418 -0.06 6.36 1.34
C LEU A 418 0.54 5.06 1.87
N PRO A 419 1.83 5.01 2.30
CA PRO A 419 2.40 3.76 2.76
C PRO A 419 1.66 3.22 3.99
N ARG A 420 1.19 4.10 4.89
CA ARG A 420 0.35 3.70 6.03
C ARG A 420 -0.98 3.10 5.57
N PHE A 421 -1.65 3.73 4.60
CA PHE A 421 -2.90 3.20 4.03
C PHE A 421 -2.72 1.81 3.40
N PHE A 422 -1.66 1.61 2.62
CA PHE A 422 -1.33 0.31 2.04
C PHE A 422 -0.76 -0.70 3.06
N GLY A 423 -0.27 -0.23 4.20
CA GLY A 423 0.22 -1.04 5.31
C GLY A 423 -0.86 -1.65 6.19
N LEU A 424 -2.05 -1.05 6.26
CA LEU A 424 -3.19 -1.54 7.07
C LEU A 424 -3.47 -3.04 6.94
N PRO A 425 -3.42 -3.68 5.75
CA PRO A 425 -3.69 -5.12 5.60
C PRO A 425 -2.66 -6.07 6.22
N TYR A 426 -1.48 -5.56 6.52
CA TYR A 426 -0.36 -6.32 7.09
C TYR A 426 -0.13 -5.98 8.55
N LYS A 427 -0.69 -4.85 8.99
CA LYS A 427 -0.64 -4.39 10.37
C LYS A 427 -1.15 -5.48 11.30
N HIS A 428 -0.40 -5.76 12.36
CA HIS A 428 -0.78 -6.68 13.44
C HIS A 428 -1.06 -8.13 12.99
N ARG A 429 -0.60 -8.54 11.80
CA ARG A 429 -0.50 -9.96 11.41
C ARG A 429 0.86 -10.51 11.85
N PHE A 430 1.21 -10.33 13.11
CA PHE A 430 2.55 -10.57 13.69
C PHE A 430 3.03 -12.03 13.62
N THR A 431 2.17 -13.00 13.34
CA THR A 431 2.60 -14.38 13.03
C THR A 431 3.19 -14.51 11.62
N GLU A 432 2.85 -13.58 10.72
CA GLU A 432 3.30 -13.54 9.34
C GLU A 432 4.30 -12.40 9.10
N PHE A 433 4.00 -11.19 9.61
CA PHE A 433 4.70 -9.93 9.35
C PHE A 433 5.25 -9.34 10.65
N GLN A 434 6.56 -9.46 10.80
CA GLN A 434 7.33 -9.17 12.01
C GLN A 434 8.37 -8.07 11.75
N GLU A 435 8.33 -7.03 12.57
CA GLU A 435 9.26 -5.89 12.52
C GLU A 435 10.67 -6.29 12.98
N SER A 436 10.78 -7.33 13.84
CA SER A 436 12.06 -7.85 14.33
C SER A 436 13.00 -8.37 13.22
N PHE A 437 12.49 -8.61 12.01
CA PHE A 437 13.31 -8.92 10.83
C PHE A 437 14.06 -7.72 10.26
N PHE A 438 13.57 -6.51 10.53
CA PHE A 438 14.14 -5.25 10.09
C PHE A 438 14.93 -4.56 11.20
N ASN A 439 14.63 -4.85 12.46
CA ASN A 439 15.46 -4.45 13.59
C ASN A 439 15.16 -5.36 14.78
N ASP A 440 16.12 -6.18 15.22
CA ASP A 440 15.91 -7.14 16.32
C ASP A 440 15.99 -6.54 17.72
N GLU A 441 16.17 -5.22 17.85
CA GLU A 441 15.84 -4.49 19.09
C GLU A 441 14.34 -4.21 19.21
N ILE A 442 13.56 -4.40 18.14
CA ILE A 442 12.10 -4.30 18.18
C ILE A 442 11.54 -5.64 18.68
N GLU A 443 10.82 -5.57 19.79
CA GLU A 443 9.97 -6.67 20.26
C GLU A 443 8.71 -6.70 19.39
N ASP A 444 8.47 -7.84 18.73
CA ASP A 444 7.23 -8.02 17.98
C ASP A 444 6.05 -8.15 18.94
N GLU A 445 4.91 -7.60 18.54
CA GLU A 445 3.68 -7.76 19.29
C GLU A 445 3.24 -9.23 19.34
N THR A 446 2.82 -9.67 20.52
CA THR A 446 2.31 -11.01 20.81
C THR A 446 0.78 -11.06 20.82
N VAL A 447 0.14 -9.89 21.00
CA VAL A 447 -1.30 -9.67 20.91
C VAL A 447 -1.57 -8.40 20.09
N PRO A 448 -2.74 -8.29 19.43
CA PRO A 448 -3.11 -7.06 18.74
C PRO A 448 -3.17 -5.88 19.72
N PRO A 449 -2.66 -4.69 19.37
CA PRO A 449 -2.79 -3.52 20.22
C PRO A 449 -4.18 -2.88 20.03
N ILE A 450 -4.49 -1.93 20.91
CA ILE A 450 -5.70 -1.12 20.80
C ILE A 450 -5.45 -0.02 19.75
N ASP A 451 -5.91 -0.25 18.50
CA ASP A 451 -5.67 0.65 17.38
C ASP A 451 -6.42 1.97 17.52
N GLU A 452 -7.74 1.89 17.65
CA GLU A 452 -8.60 3.06 17.75
C GLU A 452 -9.65 2.82 18.83
N ILE A 453 -9.97 3.90 19.55
CA ILE A 453 -11.03 3.91 20.56
C ILE A 453 -11.98 5.06 20.30
N VAL A 454 -13.27 4.77 20.42
CA VAL A 454 -14.35 5.75 20.45
C VAL A 454 -14.98 5.71 21.84
N VAL A 455 -15.13 6.88 22.45
CA VAL A 455 -15.92 7.16 23.65
C VAL A 455 -16.69 8.42 23.32
N SER A 456 -17.97 8.30 23.02
CA SER A 456 -18.74 9.43 22.52
C SER A 456 -20.13 9.45 23.11
N GLN A 457 -20.74 10.62 23.19
CA GLN A 457 -22.17 10.74 23.33
C GLN A 457 -22.83 10.23 22.04
N TYR A 458 -23.91 9.49 22.20
CA TYR A 458 -24.66 8.90 21.09
C TYR A 458 -26.13 9.28 21.19
N PHE A 459 -26.59 10.03 20.21
CA PHE A 459 -27.99 10.42 20.11
C PHE A 459 -28.70 9.61 19.03
N ILE A 460 -29.77 8.91 19.39
CA ILE A 460 -30.65 8.23 18.43
C ILE A 460 -31.86 9.12 18.16
N ASP A 461 -31.98 9.57 16.92
CA ASP A 461 -33.23 10.10 16.41
C ASP A 461 -34.10 8.93 15.95
N ASN A 462 -34.89 8.41 16.89
CA ASN A 462 -35.66 7.18 16.75
C ASN A 462 -36.90 7.31 15.85
N LYS A 463 -36.97 8.34 15.00
CA LYS A 463 -38.00 8.37 13.96
C LYS A 463 -37.71 7.22 12.98
N ASN A 464 -38.69 6.35 12.76
CA ASN A 464 -38.64 5.22 11.81
C ASN A 464 -37.67 4.08 12.19
N GLY A 465 -37.40 3.83 13.47
CA GLY A 465 -36.60 2.68 13.91
C GLY A 465 -35.99 2.85 15.30
N LEU A 466 -35.80 1.72 16.00
CA LEU A 466 -35.30 1.67 17.38
C LEU A 466 -36.11 2.52 18.37
N ASP A 467 -37.42 2.70 18.11
CA ASP A 467 -38.35 3.56 18.85
C ASP A 467 -38.36 3.31 20.38
N ASN A 468 -38.07 2.07 20.78
CA ASN A 468 -38.02 1.65 22.19
C ASN A 468 -36.66 1.88 22.88
N LEU A 469 -35.66 2.40 22.18
CA LEU A 469 -34.34 2.71 22.77
C LEU A 469 -34.29 4.13 23.31
N PRO A 470 -33.54 4.38 24.40
CA PRO A 470 -33.34 5.73 24.90
C PRO A 470 -32.62 6.60 23.87
N MET A 471 -33.10 7.83 23.65
CA MET A 471 -32.52 8.73 22.66
C MET A 471 -31.09 9.15 23.02
N LYS A 472 -30.73 9.19 24.29
CA LYS A 472 -29.40 9.58 24.77
C LYS A 472 -28.69 8.34 25.32
N GLN A 473 -27.50 8.07 24.81
CA GLN A 473 -26.67 6.91 25.18
C GLN A 473 -25.19 7.33 25.13
N ALA A 474 -24.30 6.50 25.66
CA ALA A 474 -22.89 6.57 25.30
C ALA A 474 -22.54 5.47 24.28
N LYS A 475 -21.67 5.78 23.32
CA LYS A 475 -21.12 4.84 22.34
C LYS A 475 -19.64 4.61 22.64
N PHE A 476 -19.30 3.35 22.82
CA PHE A 476 -17.95 2.85 22.95
C PHE A 476 -17.60 2.00 21.74
N GLU A 477 -16.45 2.26 21.12
CA GLU A 477 -15.94 1.42 20.04
C GLU A 477 -14.46 1.14 20.28
N VAL A 478 -14.02 -0.09 20.06
CA VAL A 478 -12.63 -0.49 20.17
C VAL A 478 -12.26 -1.28 18.92
N ARG A 479 -11.26 -0.81 18.18
CA ARG A 479 -10.84 -1.43 16.92
C ARG A 479 -9.50 -2.13 17.09
N PHE A 480 -9.41 -3.29 16.45
CA PHE A 480 -8.20 -4.10 16.35
C PHE A 480 -8.01 -4.46 14.87
N PHE A 481 -7.07 -3.81 14.20
CA PHE A 481 -6.76 -4.10 12.80
C PHE A 481 -6.05 -5.45 12.62
N GLY A 482 -5.46 -6.00 13.69
CA GLY A 482 -4.86 -7.34 13.70
C GLY A 482 -5.82 -8.50 13.92
N LEU A 483 -7.05 -8.22 14.33
CA LEU A 483 -8.07 -9.26 14.51
C LEU A 483 -8.86 -9.41 13.21
N VAL A 484 -8.65 -10.52 12.51
CA VAL A 484 -9.29 -10.83 11.23
C VAL A 484 -10.14 -12.09 11.36
N GLY A 485 -11.43 -11.95 11.06
CA GLY A 485 -12.43 -13.01 11.14
C GLY A 485 -12.90 -13.29 12.56
N GLU A 486 -14.05 -13.97 12.67
CA GLU A 486 -14.74 -14.22 13.95
C GLU A 486 -13.86 -14.93 14.99
N LYS A 487 -13.10 -15.95 14.58
CA LYS A 487 -12.25 -16.74 15.49
C LYS A 487 -11.19 -15.91 16.19
N SER A 488 -10.74 -14.81 15.58
CA SER A 488 -9.70 -13.95 16.16
C SER A 488 -10.21 -13.17 17.38
N ALA A 489 -11.53 -12.92 17.49
CA ALA A 489 -12.15 -12.28 18.66
C ALA A 489 -11.91 -13.09 19.95
N ASN A 490 -11.67 -14.40 19.84
CA ASN A 490 -11.34 -15.27 20.98
C ASN A 490 -9.98 -14.96 21.61
N ALA A 491 -9.17 -14.07 21.03
CA ALA A 491 -7.96 -13.56 21.70
C ALA A 491 -8.30 -12.65 22.89
N ILE A 492 -9.48 -12.00 22.86
CA ILE A 492 -9.92 -11.03 23.84
C ILE A 492 -10.72 -11.72 24.97
N LYS A 493 -10.27 -11.53 26.20
CA LYS A 493 -10.92 -12.02 27.42
C LYS A 493 -11.95 -11.03 27.94
N ASN A 494 -11.55 -9.77 28.15
CA ASN A 494 -12.42 -8.71 28.63
C ASN A 494 -12.07 -7.38 27.95
N ILE A 495 -13.07 -6.52 27.81
CA ILE A 495 -12.86 -5.09 27.58
C ILE A 495 -13.63 -4.34 28.66
N ILE A 496 -12.91 -3.60 29.49
CA ILE A 496 -13.43 -2.84 30.63
C ILE A 496 -13.18 -1.37 30.35
N ILE A 497 -14.22 -0.55 30.47
CA ILE A 497 -14.16 0.89 30.32
C ILE A 497 -14.36 1.51 31.69
N GLU A 498 -13.37 2.27 32.14
CA GLU A 498 -13.37 2.98 33.41
C GLU A 498 -13.40 4.49 33.14
N GLY A 499 -14.18 5.24 33.90
CA GLY A 499 -14.35 6.67 33.69
C GLY A 499 -14.61 7.47 34.97
N PRO A 500 -14.94 8.77 34.85
CA PRO A 500 -15.10 9.66 35.98
C PRO A 500 -16.16 9.20 36.98
N LYS A 501 -15.92 9.48 38.27
CA LYS A 501 -16.85 9.17 39.38
C LYS A 501 -17.18 7.67 39.51
N GLY A 502 -16.20 6.81 39.26
CA GLY A 502 -16.35 5.36 39.39
C GLY A 502 -17.22 4.75 38.29
N TYR A 503 -17.33 5.40 37.14
CA TYR A 503 -18.03 4.84 35.99
C TYR A 503 -17.28 3.58 35.52
N GLU A 504 -18.00 2.47 35.39
CA GLU A 504 -17.49 1.22 34.84
C GLU A 504 -18.50 0.65 33.85
N PHE A 505 -18.02 0.20 32.69
CA PHE A 505 -18.81 -0.49 31.69
C PHE A 505 -18.01 -1.62 31.05
N LYS A 506 -18.66 -2.77 30.81
CA LYS A 506 -18.02 -3.93 30.21
C LYS A 506 -18.57 -4.22 28.82
N MET A 507 -17.68 -4.36 27.83
CA MET A 507 -18.08 -4.87 26.52
C MET A 507 -18.16 -6.40 26.56
N LYS A 508 -19.18 -6.97 25.93
CA LYS A 508 -19.40 -8.41 25.88
C LYS A 508 -18.57 -9.05 24.77
N SER A 509 -17.99 -10.21 25.03
CA SER A 509 -17.31 -11.02 24.01
C SER A 509 -18.30 -11.94 23.29
N GLN A 510 -19.23 -11.34 22.55
CA GLN A 510 -20.23 -12.00 21.72
C GLN A 510 -20.39 -11.25 20.41
N ILE A 511 -20.94 -11.90 19.37
CA ILE A 511 -21.37 -11.20 18.14
C ILE A 511 -22.31 -10.06 18.53
N PHE A 512 -22.04 -8.87 17.99
CA PHE A 512 -22.80 -7.66 18.27
C PHE A 512 -24.28 -7.86 17.93
N ASN A 513 -25.13 -7.65 18.92
CA ASN A 513 -26.57 -7.66 18.78
C ASN A 513 -27.10 -6.22 18.86
N PRO A 514 -27.78 -5.69 17.83
CA PRO A 514 -28.37 -4.35 17.85
C PRO A 514 -29.37 -4.14 19.01
N ILE A 515 -30.06 -5.21 19.43
CA ILE A 515 -31.04 -5.16 20.53
C ILE A 515 -30.34 -5.05 21.88
N ASP A 516 -29.24 -5.76 22.09
CA ASP A 516 -28.44 -5.64 23.34
C ASP A 516 -27.50 -4.42 23.30
N GLY A 517 -27.20 -3.94 22.09
CA GLY A 517 -26.29 -2.83 21.83
C GLY A 517 -24.86 -3.11 22.26
N ASN A 518 -24.39 -4.37 22.32
CA ASN A 518 -23.07 -4.71 22.85
C ASN A 518 -22.51 -5.98 22.17
N GLY A 519 -21.23 -5.98 21.81
CA GLY A 519 -20.53 -7.12 21.25
C GLY A 519 -19.45 -6.72 20.24
N PHE A 520 -18.91 -7.69 19.52
CA PHE A 520 -17.97 -7.47 18.41
C PHE A 520 -18.64 -7.63 17.06
N ILE A 521 -18.16 -6.89 16.07
CA ILE A 521 -18.57 -6.91 14.68
C ILE A 521 -17.42 -7.46 13.85
N VAL A 522 -17.70 -8.45 13.01
CA VAL A 522 -16.79 -8.88 11.95
C VAL A 522 -17.15 -8.08 10.71
N ASP A 523 -16.33 -7.08 10.39
CA ASP A 523 -16.60 -6.17 9.28
C ASP A 523 -16.23 -6.84 7.94
N ASN A 524 -17.20 -7.52 7.35
CA ASN A 524 -17.05 -8.18 6.06
C ASN A 524 -16.74 -7.22 4.90
N TYR A 525 -17.00 -5.92 5.07
CA TYR A 525 -16.67 -4.89 4.07
C TYR A 525 -15.20 -4.46 4.16
N ASN A 526 -14.69 -4.35 5.39
CA ASN A 526 -13.29 -4.01 5.68
C ASN A 526 -12.46 -5.27 5.97
N ARG A 527 -12.45 -6.23 5.04
CA ARG A 527 -11.57 -7.42 5.07
C ARG A 527 -11.73 -8.30 6.32
N GLN A 528 -12.94 -8.40 6.86
CA GLN A 528 -13.27 -9.17 8.06
C GLN A 528 -12.58 -8.67 9.33
N MET A 529 -12.15 -7.40 9.40
CA MET A 529 -11.59 -6.86 10.64
C MET A 529 -12.61 -6.90 11.79
N VAL A 530 -12.14 -7.20 13.00
CA VAL A 530 -12.96 -7.24 14.20
C VAL A 530 -12.91 -5.89 14.93
N ARG A 531 -14.09 -5.34 15.22
CA ARG A 531 -14.25 -4.19 16.13
C ARG A 531 -15.27 -4.49 17.20
N TYR A 532 -15.06 -4.01 18.41
CA TYR A 532 -16.05 -4.07 19.48
C TYR A 532 -16.87 -2.78 19.47
N LEU A 533 -18.18 -2.90 19.61
CA LEU A 533 -19.11 -1.79 19.69
C LEU A 533 -20.06 -2.01 20.87
N ALA A 534 -20.24 -0.99 21.69
CA ALA A 534 -21.19 -1.04 22.78
C ALA A 534 -21.89 0.30 22.98
N TYR A 535 -23.13 0.23 23.42
CA TYR A 535 -23.96 1.37 23.78
C TYR A 535 -24.38 1.26 25.25
N ASP A 536 -24.01 2.23 26.06
CA ASP A 536 -24.56 2.39 27.41
C ASP A 536 -25.86 3.19 27.32
N ARG A 537 -26.96 2.54 27.71
CA ARG A 537 -28.33 3.06 27.58
C ARG A 537 -28.79 3.90 28.75
N ASN A 538 -27.93 4.16 29.74
CA ASN A 538 -28.26 4.95 30.93
C ASN A 538 -28.24 6.47 30.69
N GLY A 539 -28.06 6.92 29.45
CA GLY A 539 -27.99 8.33 29.10
C GLY A 539 -26.60 8.76 28.64
N PHE A 540 -26.39 10.07 28.63
CA PHE A 540 -25.08 10.66 28.38
C PHE A 540 -24.17 10.49 29.60
N ILE A 541 -22.91 10.22 29.32
CA ILE A 541 -21.85 10.03 30.33
C ILE A 541 -21.14 11.36 30.61
N LYS A 542 -20.38 11.44 31.70
CA LYS A 542 -19.69 12.69 32.11
C LYS A 542 -18.44 12.93 31.28
N ASP A 543 -18.11 14.19 31.02
CA ASP A 543 -16.81 14.55 30.46
C ASP A 543 -15.68 14.13 31.40
N GLY A 544 -14.55 13.79 30.80
CA GLY A 544 -13.36 13.33 31.52
C GLY A 544 -12.63 12.21 30.79
N GLU A 545 -11.58 11.70 31.42
CA GLU A 545 -10.78 10.61 30.87
C GLU A 545 -11.51 9.27 31.05
N TYR A 546 -11.57 8.51 29.96
CA TYR A 546 -12.03 7.13 29.94
C TYR A 546 -10.88 6.23 29.55
N LYS A 547 -10.57 5.26 30.40
CA LYS A 547 -9.55 4.24 30.18
C LYS A 547 -10.24 2.97 29.70
N ILE A 548 -9.84 2.48 28.54
CA ILE A 548 -10.27 1.19 28.00
C ILE A 548 -9.16 0.18 28.25
N THR A 549 -9.42 -0.77 29.13
CA THR A 549 -8.53 -1.88 29.47
C THR A 549 -8.99 -3.13 28.72
N VAL A 550 -8.07 -3.78 28.03
CA VAL A 550 -8.29 -5.00 27.26
C VAL A 550 -7.43 -6.11 27.84
N ASP A 551 -8.08 -7.14 28.37
CA ASP A 551 -7.42 -8.36 28.83
C ASP A 551 -7.42 -9.38 27.71
N TYR A 552 -6.29 -10.04 27.49
CA TYR A 552 -6.12 -11.12 26.53
C TYR A 552 -6.09 -12.46 27.25
N TRP A 553 -6.47 -13.54 26.56
CA TRP A 553 -6.47 -14.88 27.16
C TRP A 553 -5.06 -15.43 27.44
N ASN A 554 -4.03 -14.87 26.81
CA ASN A 554 -2.64 -15.23 27.09
C ASN A 554 -2.08 -14.57 28.38
N GLY A 555 -2.90 -13.80 29.11
CA GLY A 555 -2.52 -13.13 30.35
C GLY A 555 -2.00 -11.70 30.17
N GLU A 556 -1.85 -11.22 28.94
CA GLU A 556 -1.51 -9.81 28.70
C GLU A 556 -2.70 -8.89 28.95
N THR A 557 -2.41 -7.67 29.38
CA THR A 557 -3.39 -6.59 29.50
C THR A 557 -2.83 -5.35 28.80
N ARG A 558 -3.63 -4.74 27.93
CA ARG A 558 -3.32 -3.47 27.27
C ARG A 558 -4.35 -2.44 27.68
N TYR A 559 -4.00 -1.17 27.67
CA TYR A 559 -4.98 -0.10 27.89
C TYR A 559 -4.73 1.08 26.95
N LYS A 560 -5.79 1.81 26.69
CA LYS A 560 -5.74 3.08 25.96
C LYS A 560 -6.76 4.03 26.57
N SER A 561 -6.34 5.24 26.85
CA SER A 561 -7.23 6.28 27.39
C SER A 561 -7.58 7.30 26.32
N ARG A 562 -8.76 7.90 26.47
CA ARG A 562 -9.12 9.13 25.78
C ARG A 562 -9.97 10.01 26.67
N THR A 563 -9.86 11.31 26.48
CA THR A 563 -10.72 12.28 27.15
C THR A 563 -11.96 12.56 26.29
N LEU A 564 -13.13 12.41 26.88
CA LEU A 564 -14.38 12.88 26.31
C LEU A 564 -14.56 14.36 26.65
N HIS A 565 -14.74 15.18 25.62
CA HIS A 565 -15.10 16.58 25.74
C HIS A 565 -16.39 16.79 24.96
N THR A 566 -17.53 16.81 25.65
CA THR A 566 -18.83 16.86 24.99
C THR A 566 -18.99 18.18 24.23
N ASN A 567 -19.04 18.08 22.90
CA ASN A 567 -19.41 19.17 22.01
C ASN A 567 -20.90 19.09 21.69
N ASN A 568 -21.74 19.75 22.49
CA ASN A 568 -23.18 19.77 22.28
C ASN A 568 -23.62 20.61 21.07
N ASN A 569 -22.72 21.39 20.45
CA ASN A 569 -23.09 22.25 19.33
C ASN A 569 -23.66 21.45 18.17
N ILE A 570 -23.03 20.33 17.82
CA ILE A 570 -23.51 19.51 16.69
C ILE A 570 -24.91 18.92 16.97
N LEU A 571 -25.18 18.50 18.20
CA LEU A 571 -26.49 17.99 18.60
C LEU A 571 -27.53 19.13 18.59
N ASN A 572 -27.21 20.29 19.15
CA ASN A 572 -28.10 21.45 19.15
C ASN A 572 -28.42 21.91 17.73
N ASN A 573 -27.40 21.99 16.87
CA ASN A 573 -27.53 22.33 15.46
C ASN A 573 -28.40 21.32 14.71
N TYR A 574 -28.20 20.02 14.97
CA TYR A 574 -29.05 18.97 14.42
C TYR A 574 -30.50 19.11 14.88
N LEU A 575 -30.75 19.22 16.18
CA LEU A 575 -32.10 19.32 16.74
C LEU A 575 -32.87 20.54 16.21
N ALA A 576 -32.18 21.66 15.96
CA ALA A 576 -32.78 22.87 15.41
C ALA A 576 -33.28 22.70 13.96
N VAL A 577 -32.73 21.75 13.20
CA VAL A 577 -33.03 21.58 11.77
C VAL A 577 -33.48 20.16 11.39
N ARG A 578 -33.56 19.20 12.33
CA ARG A 578 -33.83 17.78 12.05
C ARG A 578 -35.10 17.54 11.23
N ASP A 579 -36.13 18.35 11.44
CA ASP A 579 -37.41 18.23 10.73
C ASP A 579 -37.35 18.79 9.29
N LYS A 580 -36.27 19.52 8.96
CA LYS A 580 -35.98 20.04 7.61
C LYS A 580 -35.04 19.13 6.83
N ILE A 581 -34.42 18.12 7.46
CA ILE A 581 -33.53 17.18 6.78
C ILE A 581 -34.36 16.28 5.86
N LYS A 582 -34.04 16.30 4.57
CA LYS A 582 -34.68 15.46 3.56
C LYS A 582 -33.75 14.34 3.15
N TYR A 583 -34.32 13.16 2.93
CA TYR A 583 -33.64 11.98 2.43
C TYR A 583 -34.25 11.56 1.10
N PHE A 584 -33.42 11.14 0.17
CA PHE A 584 -33.86 10.63 -1.12
C PHE A 584 -32.88 9.60 -1.64
N SER A 585 -33.39 8.67 -2.43
CA SER A 585 -32.59 7.68 -3.15
C SER A 585 -32.91 7.78 -4.63
N GLU A 586 -31.87 7.75 -5.45
CA GLU A 586 -31.98 7.84 -6.90
C GLU A 586 -31.30 6.62 -7.52
N GLU A 587 -32.10 5.71 -8.06
CA GLU A 587 -31.58 4.57 -8.81
C GLU A 587 -31.17 5.01 -10.21
N THR A 588 -29.92 4.75 -10.57
CA THR A 588 -29.42 4.91 -11.93
C THR A 588 -29.35 3.53 -12.57
N VAL A 589 -30.19 3.31 -13.58
CA VAL A 589 -30.11 2.11 -14.42
C VAL A 589 -29.07 2.39 -15.50
N ASN A 590 -27.95 1.66 -15.46
CA ASN A 590 -26.96 1.74 -16.52
C ASN A 590 -27.53 1.05 -17.77
N ASN A 591 -27.80 1.82 -18.83
CA ASN A 591 -28.40 1.36 -20.08
C ASN A 591 -27.46 0.53 -20.99
N LEU A 592 -26.49 -0.20 -20.42
CA LEU A 592 -25.43 -0.87 -21.19
C LEU A 592 -25.12 -2.21 -20.54
N GLU A 593 -25.49 -3.34 -21.16
CA GLU A 593 -25.02 -4.74 -21.00
C GLU A 593 -24.68 -5.28 -19.58
N ASP A 594 -24.93 -4.51 -18.53
CA ASP A 594 -24.40 -4.64 -17.19
C ASP A 594 -25.57 -4.60 -16.22
N SER A 595 -25.91 -5.75 -15.66
CA SER A 595 -27.05 -5.95 -14.75
C SER A 595 -26.84 -5.32 -13.36
N ARG A 596 -25.79 -4.53 -13.15
CA ARG A 596 -25.49 -3.88 -11.85
C ARG A 596 -26.42 -2.69 -11.61
N ILE A 597 -27.09 -2.71 -10.45
CA ILE A 597 -27.93 -1.61 -9.97
C ILE A 597 -27.10 -0.66 -9.12
N PHE A 598 -27.26 0.63 -9.37
CA PHE A 598 -26.59 1.70 -8.64
C PHE A 598 -27.64 2.61 -7.99
N VAL A 599 -27.47 2.90 -6.71
CA VAL A 599 -28.36 3.83 -5.99
C VAL A 599 -27.54 4.94 -5.37
N ASN A 600 -27.88 6.18 -5.68
CA ASN A 600 -27.31 7.34 -4.99
C ASN A 600 -28.23 7.71 -3.82
N THR A 601 -27.77 7.50 -2.58
CA THR A 601 -28.48 7.96 -1.38
C THR A 601 -28.04 9.38 -1.05
N LYS A 602 -28.99 10.29 -0.83
CA LYS A 602 -28.71 11.71 -0.62
C LYS A 602 -29.51 12.25 0.56
N TRP A 603 -28.89 13.11 1.34
CA TRP A 603 -29.45 13.73 2.53
C TRP A 603 -29.07 15.20 2.62
N THR A 604 -29.94 16.02 3.23
CA THR A 604 -29.60 17.42 3.49
C THR A 604 -28.63 17.52 4.67
N THR A 605 -27.58 18.32 4.53
CA THR A 605 -26.56 18.47 5.59
C THR A 605 -26.87 19.63 6.53
N LEU A 606 -26.31 19.59 7.74
CA LEU A 606 -26.33 20.72 8.69
C LEU A 606 -25.70 21.99 8.10
N ASN A 607 -24.69 21.84 7.25
CA ASN A 607 -24.04 22.95 6.57
C ASN A 607 -25.01 23.63 5.58
N GLN A 608 -25.78 22.85 4.82
CA GLN A 608 -26.82 23.39 3.92
C GLN A 608 -27.98 24.07 4.65
N LEU A 609 -28.37 23.58 5.83
CA LEU A 609 -29.53 24.09 6.58
C LEU A 609 -29.20 25.24 7.54
N GLY A 610 -27.94 25.37 7.97
CA GLY A 610 -27.55 26.33 8.99
C GLY A 610 -26.06 26.67 9.04
N GLY A 611 -25.28 26.34 8.01
CA GLY A 611 -23.85 26.67 7.93
C GLY A 611 -22.94 25.91 8.90
N ASN A 612 -23.44 24.84 9.53
CA ASN A 612 -22.69 24.09 10.54
C ASN A 612 -22.03 22.86 9.94
N ASP A 613 -20.71 22.77 10.11
CA ASP A 613 -19.93 21.66 9.60
C ASP A 613 -20.11 20.37 10.42
N ALA A 614 -20.18 19.25 9.71
CA ALA A 614 -20.23 17.92 10.32
C ALA A 614 -19.70 16.85 9.37
N PHE A 615 -19.27 15.71 9.92
CA PHE A 615 -18.89 14.54 9.16
C PHE A 615 -20.04 13.55 9.05
N TYR A 616 -20.18 12.88 7.90
CA TYR A 616 -21.28 11.95 7.64
C TYR A 616 -20.77 10.57 7.23
N ALA A 617 -21.09 9.56 8.03
CA ALA A 617 -20.90 8.15 7.68
C ALA A 617 -22.20 7.56 7.15
N ASN A 618 -22.10 6.71 6.12
CA ASN A 618 -23.26 6.13 5.43
C ASN A 618 -23.17 4.61 5.43
N TYR A 619 -24.24 3.95 5.87
CA TYR A 619 -24.32 2.50 6.00
C TYR A 619 -25.56 1.98 5.27
N VAL A 620 -25.41 0.89 4.54
CA VAL A 620 -26.53 0.19 3.89
C VAL A 620 -26.41 -1.31 4.12
N SER A 621 -27.49 -1.95 4.53
CA SER A 621 -27.60 -3.42 4.60
C SER A 621 -28.83 -3.92 3.86
N VAL A 622 -28.78 -5.18 3.43
CA VAL A 622 -29.93 -5.84 2.78
C VAL A 622 -31.05 -6.02 3.80
N GLU A 623 -32.29 -6.00 3.29
CA GLU A 623 -33.55 -6.16 4.00
C GLU A 623 -34.00 -4.92 4.77
N ARG A 624 -35.30 -4.67 4.79
CA ARG A 624 -35.92 -3.65 5.62
C ARG A 624 -35.98 -4.13 7.08
N LYS A 625 -35.08 -3.61 7.90
CA LYS A 625 -34.96 -3.89 9.34
C LYS A 625 -35.01 -2.61 10.17
N PRO A 626 -35.43 -2.66 11.45
CA PRO A 626 -35.38 -1.52 12.37
C PRO A 626 -33.95 -1.18 12.85
N TYR A 627 -32.93 -1.62 12.12
CA TYR A 627 -31.51 -1.34 12.34
C TYR A 627 -30.74 -1.68 11.05
N VAL A 628 -29.51 -1.17 10.93
CA VAL A 628 -28.57 -1.63 9.90
C VAL A 628 -27.77 -2.83 10.40
N ASN A 629 -27.68 -3.89 9.60
CA ASN A 629 -26.86 -5.05 9.94
C ASN A 629 -25.37 -4.73 9.74
N LEU A 630 -24.69 -4.32 10.81
CA LEU A 630 -23.28 -3.92 10.79
C LEU A 630 -22.31 -5.07 10.48
N HIS A 631 -22.74 -6.34 10.62
CA HIS A 631 -21.94 -7.52 10.23
C HIS A 631 -22.02 -7.81 8.74
N ASP A 632 -23.09 -7.35 8.08
CA ASP A 632 -23.40 -7.71 6.70
C ASP A 632 -23.78 -6.48 5.86
N LEU A 633 -22.88 -5.50 5.88
CA LEU A 633 -23.05 -4.26 5.13
C LEU A 633 -22.96 -4.53 3.62
N THR A 634 -23.93 -3.99 2.89
CA THR A 634 -23.88 -3.85 1.42
C THR A 634 -22.97 -2.68 1.02
N HIS A 635 -23.00 -1.61 1.82
CA HIS A 635 -22.14 -0.44 1.64
C HIS A 635 -21.78 0.18 2.98
N PHE A 636 -20.52 0.60 3.09
CA PHE A 636 -20.04 1.43 4.18
C PHE A 636 -19.14 2.52 3.62
N ASN A 637 -19.58 3.77 3.76
CA ASN A 637 -18.75 4.93 3.50
C ASN A 637 -17.80 5.17 4.69
N ASN A 638 -16.71 4.40 4.75
CA ASN A 638 -15.79 4.39 5.89
C ASN A 638 -14.99 5.69 6.02
N ILE A 639 -15.57 6.68 6.73
CA ILE A 639 -14.94 7.99 6.91
C ILE A 639 -13.63 7.93 7.71
N TYR A 640 -13.45 6.89 8.52
CA TYR A 640 -12.31 6.74 9.40
C TYR A 640 -11.06 6.34 8.62
N THR A 641 -11.13 5.24 7.87
CA THR A 641 -10.00 4.77 7.07
C THR A 641 -9.73 5.68 5.88
N ASN A 642 -10.78 6.21 5.23
CA ASN A 642 -10.60 7.13 4.11
C ASN A 642 -9.97 8.46 4.52
N SER A 643 -10.12 8.88 5.79
CA SER A 643 -9.46 10.08 6.31
C SER A 643 -7.92 10.01 6.32
N LEU A 644 -7.35 8.81 6.20
CA LEU A 644 -5.89 8.62 6.05
C LEU A 644 -5.39 9.10 4.68
N LEU A 645 -6.23 9.01 3.65
CA LEU A 645 -5.93 9.48 2.28
C LEU A 645 -6.42 10.91 2.05
N MET A 646 -7.57 11.24 2.63
CA MET A 646 -8.26 12.51 2.44
C MET A 646 -8.77 12.98 3.81
N PRO A 647 -7.97 13.71 4.60
CA PRO A 647 -8.35 14.23 5.92
C PRO A 647 -9.76 14.84 6.03
N SER A 648 -10.27 15.49 4.98
CA SER A 648 -11.63 16.05 4.94
C SER A 648 -12.74 15.05 4.58
N TYR A 649 -12.41 13.77 4.39
CA TYR A 649 -13.37 12.78 3.92
C TYR A 649 -14.58 12.64 4.84
N GLY A 650 -15.76 12.81 4.26
CA GLY A 650 -17.05 12.79 4.96
C GLY A 650 -17.52 14.17 5.45
N LEU A 651 -16.68 15.20 5.42
CA LEU A 651 -17.06 16.56 5.81
C LEU A 651 -18.15 17.10 4.89
N ASN A 652 -19.28 17.49 5.46
CA ASN A 652 -20.44 18.05 4.78
C ASN A 652 -20.93 17.24 3.56
N LYS A 653 -20.61 15.94 3.55
CA LYS A 653 -20.99 15.03 2.49
C LYS A 653 -22.49 14.74 2.62
N GLY A 654 -23.27 15.20 1.64
CA GLY A 654 -24.74 15.03 1.58
C GLY A 654 -25.19 13.89 0.66
N SER A 655 -24.28 13.03 0.22
CA SER A 655 -24.62 11.88 -0.61
C SER A 655 -23.61 10.74 -0.52
N ALA A 656 -24.05 9.53 -0.85
CA ALA A 656 -23.21 8.36 -1.00
C ALA A 656 -23.70 7.51 -2.18
N TYR A 657 -22.76 7.15 -3.04
CA TYR A 657 -23.04 6.25 -4.14
C TYR A 657 -22.95 4.80 -3.65
N VAL A 658 -24.12 4.15 -3.56
CA VAL A 658 -24.27 2.77 -3.11
C VAL A 658 -24.10 1.87 -4.32
N ASN A 659 -22.85 1.59 -4.65
CA ASN A 659 -22.47 0.40 -5.39
C ASN A 659 -21.09 -0.05 -4.91
N THR A 660 -20.98 -1.27 -4.45
CA THR A 660 -19.70 -1.81 -4.02
C THR A 660 -19.23 -2.87 -4.98
N ARG A 661 -17.95 -2.75 -5.34
CA ARG A 661 -17.11 -3.68 -6.12
C ARG A 661 -17.26 -5.17 -5.74
N TRP A 662 -17.87 -5.48 -4.60
CA TRP A 662 -17.89 -6.79 -3.94
C TRP A 662 -19.30 -7.29 -3.58
N ARG A 663 -20.30 -6.40 -3.47
CA ARG A 663 -21.70 -6.75 -3.19
C ARG A 663 -22.64 -5.84 -3.98
N PRO A 664 -22.90 -6.16 -5.26
CA PRO A 664 -23.83 -5.38 -6.07
C PRO A 664 -25.23 -5.40 -5.44
N LEU A 665 -25.98 -4.32 -5.67
CA LEU A 665 -27.38 -4.28 -5.29
C LEU A 665 -28.15 -5.32 -6.11
N LYS A 666 -29.06 -6.04 -5.45
CA LYS A 666 -29.91 -7.07 -6.03
C LYS A 666 -31.18 -6.41 -6.58
N PRO A 667 -31.73 -6.84 -7.73
CA PRO A 667 -33.01 -6.36 -8.23
C PRO A 667 -34.16 -6.61 -7.25
N LYS A 668 -35.19 -5.76 -7.28
CA LYS A 668 -36.44 -5.92 -6.49
C LYS A 668 -36.23 -6.15 -4.99
N THR A 669 -35.12 -5.68 -4.43
CA THR A 669 -34.68 -5.98 -3.06
C THR A 669 -34.77 -4.72 -2.21
N GLU A 670 -35.27 -4.86 -0.97
CA GLU A 670 -35.32 -3.77 0.00
C GLU A 670 -33.99 -3.63 0.77
N TYR A 671 -33.67 -2.39 1.12
CA TYR A 671 -32.44 -2.03 1.83
C TYR A 671 -32.75 -1.07 2.97
N THR A 672 -32.11 -1.28 4.13
CA THR A 672 -32.04 -0.30 5.21
C THR A 672 -30.82 0.58 5.03
N TRP A 673 -31.02 1.88 5.17
CA TRP A 673 -30.01 2.92 5.03
C TRP A 673 -29.94 3.78 6.30
N LEU A 674 -28.74 3.97 6.83
CA LEU A 674 -28.42 4.84 7.96
C LEU A 674 -27.37 5.89 7.58
N VAL A 675 -27.60 7.11 8.07
CA VAL A 675 -26.60 8.18 8.13
C VAL A 675 -26.24 8.45 9.61
N GLU A 676 -24.96 8.42 9.93
CA GLU A 676 -24.45 8.95 11.20
C GLU A 676 -23.85 10.34 10.97
N THR A 677 -24.25 11.34 11.76
CA THR A 677 -23.58 12.64 11.84
C THR A 677 -22.56 12.63 12.99
N CYS A 678 -21.32 12.97 12.71
CA CYS A 678 -20.23 13.00 13.68
C CYS A 678 -19.55 14.37 13.72
N ASP A 679 -19.03 14.75 14.88
CA ASP A 679 -18.19 15.95 15.05
C ASP A 679 -16.75 15.76 14.53
N SER A 680 -16.37 14.53 14.20
CA SER A 680 -15.05 14.17 13.68
C SER A 680 -15.11 12.91 12.82
N ASN A 681 -14.19 12.76 11.86
CA ASN A 681 -13.92 11.51 11.16
C ASN A 681 -12.71 10.74 11.73
N LYS A 682 -12.08 11.23 12.81
CA LYS A 682 -11.03 10.55 13.56
C LYS A 682 -11.61 9.91 14.81
N CYS A 683 -11.59 8.58 14.91
CA CYS A 683 -12.24 7.81 15.99
C CYS A 683 -11.95 8.34 17.40
N ASN A 684 -10.68 8.63 17.71
CA ASN A 684 -10.25 9.14 19.01
C ASN A 684 -10.64 10.61 19.30
N LYS A 685 -11.24 11.31 18.33
CA LYS A 685 -11.71 12.69 18.46
C LYS A 685 -13.23 12.84 18.35
N ILE A 686 -13.98 11.75 18.14
CA ILE A 686 -15.45 11.79 18.06
C ILE A 686 -16.01 11.94 19.46
N ASN A 687 -16.66 13.06 19.78
CA ASN A 687 -17.33 13.26 21.07
C ASN A 687 -18.85 13.15 20.97
N MET A 688 -19.42 13.33 19.78
CA MET A 688 -20.85 13.22 19.54
C MET A 688 -21.11 12.51 18.21
N THR A 689 -21.92 11.47 18.26
CA THR A 689 -22.46 10.77 17.10
C THR A 689 -23.99 10.82 17.15
N ILE A 690 -24.61 11.22 16.05
CA ILE A 690 -26.06 11.30 15.89
C ILE A 690 -26.47 10.24 14.88
N HIS A 691 -27.20 9.23 15.32
CA HIS A 691 -27.86 8.27 14.46
C HIS A 691 -29.15 8.89 13.94
N GLN A 692 -29.12 9.31 12.67
CA GLN A 692 -30.27 9.90 12.00
C GLN A 692 -31.40 8.86 11.81
N PRO A 693 -32.65 9.31 11.53
CA PRO A 693 -33.76 8.42 11.22
C PRO A 693 -33.42 7.40 10.13
N LEU A 694 -33.80 6.14 10.33
CA LEU A 694 -33.57 5.10 9.32
C LEU A 694 -34.36 5.42 8.04
N GLN A 695 -33.71 5.17 6.91
CA GLN A 695 -34.28 5.31 5.59
C GLN A 695 -34.37 3.94 4.93
N PHE A 696 -35.28 3.82 3.96
CA PHE A 696 -35.47 2.58 3.21
C PHE A 696 -35.58 2.89 1.73
N PHE A 697 -35.02 2.02 0.91
CA PHE A 697 -35.25 2.04 -0.54
C PHE A 697 -35.40 0.62 -1.05
N LYS A 698 -36.10 0.50 -2.18
CA LYS A 698 -36.26 -0.77 -2.90
C LYS A 698 -35.72 -0.56 -4.31
N THR A 699 -34.83 -1.44 -4.72
CA THR A 699 -34.35 -1.45 -6.10
C THR A 699 -35.47 -1.88 -7.05
N LYS A 700 -35.45 -1.37 -8.28
CA LYS A 700 -36.47 -1.67 -9.29
C LYS A 700 -36.44 -3.13 -9.76
#